data_AF-A0A6M0K5A6-F1
#
_entry.id   AF-A0A6M0K5A6-F1
#
_cell.length_a   1.000
_cell.length_b   1.000
_cell.length_c   1.000
_cell.angle_alpha   90.00
_cell.angle_beta   90.00
_cell.angle_gamma   90.00
#
_symmetry.space_group_name_H-M   'P 1'
#
loop_
_entity.id
_entity.type
_entity.pdbx_description
1 polymer ?
#
loop_
_entity_poly.entity_id
_entity_poly.type
_entity_poly.pdbx_seq_one_letter_code
_entity_poly.pdbx_strand_id
1 'polypeptide(L)'
;MPVIPSKIVGRRTYLHVRALACLDSETSARVAAAEMLAGVERYAQFNLLRFDDSDSRLALLNYPTFDDDAFPALQESWLVDLVQRSVSYRTYADSLNPPILHRKELLLAEDDPRRKACAALTESCELVGLFDDPRRIGYQRQWLALIREKGYRLDGYTLVPLGNEESNVALEEEEPRQAGWEASRHLTALVRYGFSAPIQSLARYGFLDGRHRLFDYGCGRGDDVRGLVENGLSASGWDPYYAPDNPIAYADLVNLGFVINVIEDFDTRLEALTRAWSLAERLLVVSVMLSNQNDPRGERFRDGVMTQRGTFQKYYTQAEIKAFVEQVLDEEAIPVAPGVLYVFRDKDVEQRFLVDRYRTRRNRLREPTARPPERVVRARVVRERRDRAAEKHAAYREPLERLWELWLRLGRKPDKSEVEDLVVLTEGFGSLPKALRFLEGRYGTDAIEQAAAARVADLEVYFALQFFEWRKPYSHLERGLQRDIKAFFGDYATAKAQSTELLFRIADIAAIEDACREAAEHGLGWLEPGQSLQLHVSLVEQLPPLLRIYVGCAAVLYGDYRNADLVKIHIASGKVSLMRYDDFEGRPLPRLIERVKIKLRDLDIDYFAYGEEYAPPFLFDKSRYINEEFPSYPVQLAFEAALDALGLFDLTGYGPPPGIFSETLARHRWTIEGFDLVRVQSVPELDDPCGRFLTFRQLIACGETQASTGLANLPKQPESYHALLELAEQVLDPVIDYFGMIRLTYGFCSPELARKIPGRIDPKRDQHAAHEVNRLGNRVCERLGAAVDFLVEDESMLEVAQWILASTPFDRLYFYGDDLPIHVSYGPSQDRQIVHMVAGKGGRLVPRVVSEEAFLGLERGRLESMG
;
A
#
# COMPACT_ATOMS: atom_id res chain seq x y z
N MET A 1 35.74 -24.24 5.52
CA MET A 1 34.75 -23.88 6.56
C MET A 1 33.41 -24.45 6.12
N PRO A 2 32.58 -24.98 7.03
CA PRO A 2 31.23 -25.42 6.67
C PRO A 2 30.43 -24.22 6.14
N VAL A 3 29.69 -24.42 5.05
CA VAL A 3 28.82 -23.38 4.47
C VAL A 3 27.67 -23.17 5.45
N ILE A 4 27.50 -21.94 5.94
CA ILE A 4 26.42 -21.58 6.86
C ILE A 4 25.10 -21.56 6.08
N PRO A 5 24.09 -22.38 6.44
CA PRO A 5 22.79 -22.36 5.78
C PRO A 5 22.14 -20.98 5.94
N SER A 6 22.06 -20.24 4.84
CA SER A 6 21.62 -18.86 4.81
C SER A 6 20.82 -18.57 3.54
N LYS A 7 19.90 -17.62 3.64
CA LYS A 7 19.11 -17.11 2.51
C LYS A 7 19.39 -15.63 2.34
N ILE A 8 19.80 -15.22 1.15
CA ILE A 8 20.06 -13.81 0.83
C ILE A 8 18.89 -13.27 0.00
N VAL A 9 18.33 -12.13 0.40
CA VAL A 9 17.27 -11.42 -0.33
C VAL A 9 17.67 -9.95 -0.42
N GLY A 10 18.09 -9.52 -1.61
CA GLY A 10 18.72 -8.21 -1.79
C GLY A 10 19.97 -8.10 -0.91
N ARG A 11 20.00 -7.06 -0.06
CA ARG A 11 21.07 -6.69 0.87
C ARG A 11 20.82 -7.18 2.31
N ARG A 12 20.19 -8.35 2.42
CA ARG A 12 19.73 -8.91 3.71
C ARG A 12 19.99 -10.40 3.77
N THR A 13 20.58 -10.84 4.88
CA THR A 13 20.92 -12.23 5.11
C THR A 13 20.04 -12.81 6.21
N TYR A 14 19.35 -13.90 5.89
CA TYR A 14 18.46 -14.62 6.80
C TYR A 14 19.12 -15.91 7.26
N LEU A 15 19.00 -16.20 8.56
CA LEU A 15 19.60 -17.36 9.22
C LEU A 15 18.60 -17.98 10.20
N HIS A 16 18.48 -19.30 10.19
CA HIS A 16 17.73 -19.99 11.24
C HIS A 16 18.59 -20.09 12.51
N VAL A 17 17.97 -20.03 13.70
CA VAL A 17 18.69 -20.08 14.99
C VAL A 17 19.57 -21.33 15.16
N ARG A 18 19.28 -22.41 14.45
CA ARG A 18 20.12 -23.64 14.41
C ARG A 18 21.50 -23.41 13.77
N ALA A 19 21.65 -22.40 12.93
CA ALA A 19 22.92 -22.06 12.28
C ALA A 19 23.84 -21.18 13.16
N LEU A 20 23.36 -20.68 14.32
CA LEU A 20 24.11 -19.77 15.19
C LEU A 20 25.45 -20.35 15.69
N ALA A 21 25.53 -21.67 15.86
CA ALA A 21 26.77 -22.33 16.30
C ALA A 21 27.92 -22.23 15.29
N CYS A 22 27.61 -21.84 14.04
CA CYS A 22 28.59 -21.68 12.96
C CYS A 22 29.02 -20.22 12.74
N LEU A 23 28.46 -19.27 13.51
CA LEU A 23 28.81 -17.85 13.38
C LEU A 23 30.17 -17.55 14.01
N ASP A 24 30.81 -16.50 13.51
CA ASP A 24 31.99 -15.91 14.15
C ASP A 24 31.63 -15.26 15.50
N SER A 25 32.65 -14.98 16.31
CA SER A 25 32.47 -14.44 17.66
C SER A 25 31.82 -13.04 17.68
N GLU A 26 32.07 -12.23 16.66
CA GLU A 26 31.55 -10.86 16.58
C GLU A 26 30.05 -10.87 16.28
N THR A 27 29.64 -11.63 15.26
CA THR A 27 28.22 -11.80 14.91
C THR A 27 27.45 -12.47 16.05
N SER A 28 28.04 -13.45 16.73
CA SER A 28 27.42 -14.10 17.89
C SER A 28 27.18 -13.11 19.06
N ALA A 29 28.15 -12.23 19.33
CA ALA A 29 27.99 -11.19 20.36
C ALA A 29 26.89 -10.18 20.00
N ARG A 30 26.78 -9.81 18.72
CA ARG A 30 25.70 -8.93 18.22
C ARG A 30 24.32 -9.55 18.43
N VAL A 31 24.16 -10.84 18.12
CA VAL A 31 22.90 -11.57 18.35
C VAL A 31 22.54 -11.58 19.84
N ALA A 32 23.50 -11.92 20.72
CA ALA A 32 23.25 -11.95 22.16
C ALA A 32 22.87 -10.56 22.72
N ALA A 33 23.50 -9.49 22.21
CA ALA A 33 23.14 -8.12 22.58
C ALA A 33 21.71 -7.77 22.14
N ALA A 34 21.29 -8.20 20.95
CA ALA A 34 19.93 -7.97 20.49
C ALA A 34 18.88 -8.77 21.26
N GLU A 35 19.15 -10.03 21.60
CA GLU A 35 18.27 -10.84 22.48
C GLU A 35 18.07 -10.16 23.83
N MET A 36 19.15 -9.66 24.43
CA MET A 36 19.10 -8.94 25.71
C MET A 36 18.31 -7.63 25.60
N LEU A 37 18.50 -6.85 24.54
CA LEU A 37 17.78 -5.60 24.33
C LEU A 37 16.28 -5.82 24.08
N ALA A 38 15.93 -6.83 23.28
CA ALA A 38 14.54 -7.17 22.98
C ALA A 38 13.85 -7.95 24.10
N GLY A 39 14.60 -8.54 25.05
CA GLY A 39 14.05 -9.33 26.14
C GLY A 39 13.43 -10.65 25.66
N VAL A 40 13.97 -11.23 24.58
CA VAL A 40 13.43 -12.45 23.95
C VAL A 40 14.45 -13.58 23.93
N GLU A 41 13.96 -14.82 23.96
CA GLU A 41 14.77 -16.03 23.95
C GLU A 41 14.59 -16.79 22.63
N ARG A 42 15.72 -17.25 22.07
CA ARG A 42 15.73 -18.09 20.86
C ARG A 42 14.97 -19.39 21.10
N TYR A 43 14.28 -19.88 20.07
CA TYR A 43 13.36 -21.04 20.10
C TYR A 43 12.06 -20.87 20.90
N ALA A 44 12.03 -19.98 21.90
CA ALA A 44 10.81 -19.70 22.66
C ALA A 44 9.98 -18.59 22.00
N GLN A 45 10.60 -17.48 21.58
CA GLN A 45 9.90 -16.35 20.96
C GLN A 45 10.33 -16.06 19.51
N PHE A 46 11.49 -16.53 19.06
CA PHE A 46 11.91 -16.36 17.67
C PHE A 46 12.74 -17.54 17.17
N ASN A 47 12.75 -17.77 15.86
CA ASN A 47 13.48 -18.87 15.24
C ASN A 47 14.26 -18.49 13.97
N LEU A 48 14.11 -17.26 13.48
CA LEU A 48 14.90 -16.72 12.38
C LEU A 48 15.54 -15.38 12.77
N LEU A 49 16.71 -15.12 12.21
CA LEU A 49 17.40 -13.84 12.26
C LEU A 49 17.48 -13.26 10.85
N ARG A 50 17.43 -11.94 10.75
CA ARG A 50 17.73 -11.20 9.54
C ARG A 50 18.76 -10.11 9.83
N PHE A 51 19.89 -10.18 9.17
CA PHE A 51 20.93 -9.16 9.21
C PHE A 51 20.73 -8.20 8.04
N ASP A 52 20.75 -6.90 8.32
CA ASP A 52 20.79 -5.86 7.30
C ASP A 52 22.26 -5.54 6.96
N ASP A 53 22.52 -5.00 5.76
CA ASP A 53 23.88 -4.66 5.29
C ASP A 53 24.62 -3.65 6.18
N SER A 54 23.89 -2.77 6.88
CA SER A 54 24.48 -1.93 7.92
C SER A 54 24.56 -2.76 9.20
N ASP A 55 25.77 -3.12 9.63
CA ASP A 55 25.98 -3.99 10.80
C ASP A 55 25.35 -3.51 12.13
N SER A 56 24.73 -2.33 12.14
CA SER A 56 23.97 -1.73 13.24
C SER A 56 22.60 -2.35 13.51
N ARG A 57 21.94 -2.99 12.54
CA ARG A 57 20.55 -3.47 12.68
C ARG A 57 20.40 -4.96 12.41
N LEU A 58 19.57 -5.60 13.22
CA LEU A 58 19.15 -6.99 13.01
C LEU A 58 17.72 -7.22 13.46
N ALA A 59 17.01 -8.11 12.77
CA ALA A 59 15.64 -8.49 13.12
C ALA A 59 15.60 -9.92 13.66
N LEU A 60 14.84 -10.12 14.75
CA LEU A 60 14.48 -11.41 15.32
C LEU A 60 13.06 -11.72 14.85
N LEU A 61 12.85 -12.88 14.23
CA LEU A 61 11.60 -13.21 13.52
C LEU A 61 11.04 -14.53 14.05
N ASN A 62 9.73 -14.54 14.32
CA ASN A 62 8.99 -15.70 14.77
C ASN A 62 8.16 -16.31 13.64
N TYR A 63 8.55 -17.49 13.17
CA TYR A 63 7.77 -18.31 12.26
C TYR A 63 7.28 -19.57 13.00
N PRO A 64 6.16 -19.53 13.73
CA PRO A 64 5.74 -20.62 14.62
C PRO A 64 5.58 -21.96 13.90
N THR A 65 5.17 -21.93 12.63
CA THR A 65 4.96 -23.12 11.78
C THR A 65 6.15 -23.43 10.87
N PHE A 66 7.35 -22.89 11.16
CA PHE A 66 8.55 -23.10 10.35
C PHE A 66 8.82 -24.57 10.04
N ASP A 67 8.61 -25.44 11.03
CA ASP A 67 8.90 -26.86 10.89
C ASP A 67 7.84 -27.61 10.07
N ASP A 68 6.58 -27.15 10.07
CA ASP A 68 5.43 -27.88 9.54
C ASP A 68 4.94 -27.35 8.18
N ASP A 69 4.94 -26.03 7.99
CA ASP A 69 4.35 -25.37 6.83
C ASP A 69 5.39 -25.16 5.71
N ALA A 70 4.96 -25.33 4.47
CA ALA A 70 5.78 -25.08 3.29
C ALA A 70 6.15 -23.60 3.13
N PHE A 71 5.20 -22.70 3.45
CA PHE A 71 5.39 -21.25 3.39
C PHE A 71 4.95 -20.63 4.72
N PRO A 72 5.73 -20.80 5.80
CA PRO A 72 5.32 -20.40 7.13
C PRO A 72 5.13 -18.87 7.18
N ALA A 73 4.05 -18.44 7.83
CA ALA A 73 3.74 -17.04 8.05
C ALA A 73 4.56 -16.47 9.22
N LEU A 74 5.00 -15.23 9.06
CA LEU A 74 5.63 -14.46 10.12
C LEU A 74 4.55 -14.08 11.13
N GLN A 75 4.73 -14.45 12.39
CA GLN A 75 3.81 -14.08 13.47
C GLN A 75 4.29 -12.83 14.20
N GLU A 76 5.59 -12.72 14.47
CA GLU A 76 6.16 -11.63 15.25
C GLU A 76 7.54 -11.22 14.74
N SER A 77 7.88 -9.95 14.90
CA SER A 77 9.15 -9.37 14.50
C SER A 77 9.63 -8.35 15.52
N TRP A 78 10.89 -8.48 15.93
CA TRP A 78 11.62 -7.48 16.72
C TRP A 78 12.77 -6.94 15.88
N LEU A 79 12.68 -5.68 15.46
CA LEU A 79 13.79 -4.98 14.82
C LEU A 79 14.62 -4.26 15.89
N VAL A 80 15.88 -4.65 16.01
CA VAL A 80 16.80 -4.11 17.02
C VAL A 80 17.84 -3.23 16.34
N ASP A 81 17.96 -2.00 16.83
CA ASP A 81 19.05 -1.10 16.49
C ASP A 81 20.08 -1.10 17.64
N LEU A 82 21.23 -1.72 17.39
CA LEU A 82 22.27 -1.89 18.42
C LEU A 82 22.97 -0.58 18.77
N VAL A 83 22.97 0.41 17.86
CA VAL A 83 23.61 1.71 18.06
C VAL A 83 22.70 2.62 18.86
N GLN A 84 21.43 2.71 18.48
CA GLN A 84 20.43 3.52 19.18
C GLN A 84 19.91 2.83 20.45
N ARG A 85 20.21 1.53 20.64
CA ARG A 85 19.70 0.68 21.71
C ARG A 85 18.16 0.69 21.79
N SER A 86 17.52 0.68 20.64
CA SER A 86 16.06 0.68 20.51
C SER A 86 15.56 -0.64 19.93
N VAL A 87 14.30 -0.96 20.24
CA VAL A 87 13.60 -2.15 19.74
C VAL A 87 12.24 -1.73 19.21
N SER A 88 11.93 -2.12 17.99
CA SER A 88 10.59 -2.01 17.42
C SER A 88 9.96 -3.39 17.34
N TYR A 89 8.79 -3.56 17.94
CA TYR A 89 8.01 -4.80 17.89
C TYR A 89 6.87 -4.69 16.88
N ARG A 90 6.55 -5.80 16.21
CA ARG A 90 5.36 -5.94 15.36
C ARG A 90 4.80 -7.35 15.46
N THR A 91 3.49 -7.46 15.62
CA THR A 91 2.73 -8.71 15.53
C THR A 91 1.86 -8.74 14.28
N TYR A 92 1.73 -9.92 13.70
CA TYR A 92 0.87 -10.24 12.56
C TYR A 92 -0.18 -11.28 12.94
N ALA A 93 -0.37 -11.56 14.23
CA ALA A 93 -1.32 -12.58 14.71
C ALA A 93 -2.75 -12.32 14.21
N ASP A 94 -3.14 -11.04 14.08
CA ASP A 94 -4.44 -10.60 13.57
C ASP A 94 -4.46 -10.32 12.05
N SER A 95 -3.32 -10.45 11.37
CA SER A 95 -3.22 -10.12 9.95
C SER A 95 -3.89 -11.18 9.07
N LEU A 96 -4.74 -10.73 8.14
CA LEU A 96 -5.28 -11.59 7.09
C LEU A 96 -4.30 -11.81 5.94
N ASN A 97 -3.17 -11.09 5.93
CA ASN A 97 -2.21 -11.15 4.86
C ASN A 97 -0.74 -11.14 5.35
N PRO A 98 -0.37 -11.99 6.31
CA PRO A 98 0.95 -11.92 6.92
C PRO A 98 2.07 -12.17 5.89
N PRO A 99 3.27 -11.62 6.12
CA PRO A 99 4.45 -11.99 5.35
C PRO A 99 4.72 -13.49 5.46
N ILE A 100 5.18 -14.11 4.37
CA ILE A 100 5.48 -15.55 4.34
C ILE A 100 6.93 -15.83 3.93
N LEU A 101 7.49 -16.89 4.49
CA LEU A 101 8.84 -17.33 4.19
C LEU A 101 8.86 -18.27 2.98
N HIS A 102 9.72 -17.95 2.01
CA HIS A 102 9.96 -18.76 0.83
C HIS A 102 11.35 -19.40 0.87
N ARG A 103 11.60 -20.40 0.02
CA ARG A 103 12.92 -21.05 -0.15
C ARG A 103 13.51 -21.56 1.16
N LYS A 104 12.71 -22.30 1.94
CA LYS A 104 13.08 -22.81 3.26
C LYS A 104 14.30 -23.74 3.20
N GLU A 105 14.53 -24.43 2.08
CA GLU A 105 15.69 -25.29 1.84
C GLU A 105 17.04 -24.60 2.02
N LEU A 106 17.11 -23.28 1.82
CA LEU A 106 18.34 -22.49 1.99
C LEU A 106 18.68 -22.26 3.47
N LEU A 107 17.69 -22.34 4.35
CA LEU A 107 17.81 -22.11 5.80
C LEU A 107 18.01 -23.41 6.59
N LEU A 108 18.03 -24.56 5.90
CA LEU A 108 18.18 -25.88 6.49
C LEU A 108 19.59 -26.44 6.20
N ALA A 109 20.17 -27.14 7.17
CA ALA A 109 21.44 -27.84 6.99
C ALA A 109 21.35 -28.89 5.88
N GLU A 110 22.49 -29.25 5.28
CA GLU A 110 22.53 -30.19 4.14
C GLU A 110 21.99 -31.58 4.48
N ASP A 111 22.10 -31.99 5.74
CA ASP A 111 21.63 -33.24 6.30
C ASP A 111 20.21 -33.19 6.86
N ASP A 112 19.53 -32.03 6.84
CA ASP A 112 18.14 -31.92 7.32
C ASP A 112 17.18 -32.68 6.38
N PRO A 113 16.39 -33.66 6.88
CA PRO A 113 15.54 -34.50 6.04
C PRO A 113 14.45 -33.71 5.29
N ARG A 114 14.10 -32.51 5.74
CA ARG A 114 13.06 -31.67 5.12
C ARG A 114 13.59 -30.87 3.94
N ARG A 115 14.91 -30.66 3.84
CA ARG A 115 15.55 -29.85 2.80
C ARG A 115 15.21 -30.34 1.41
N LYS A 116 15.19 -31.66 1.20
CA LYS A 116 14.87 -32.27 -0.11
C LYS A 116 13.43 -31.97 -0.56
N ALA A 117 12.46 -32.06 0.34
CA ALA A 117 11.06 -31.78 0.03
C ALA A 117 10.83 -30.29 -0.24
N CYS A 118 11.47 -29.41 0.55
CA CYS A 118 11.42 -27.96 0.33
C CYS A 118 12.04 -27.58 -1.02
N ALA A 119 13.19 -28.14 -1.37
CA ALA A 119 13.87 -27.88 -2.64
C ALA A 119 13.03 -28.31 -3.84
N ALA A 120 12.39 -29.50 -3.79
CA ALA A 120 11.52 -29.98 -4.86
C ALA A 120 10.27 -29.07 -5.04
N LEU A 121 9.72 -28.55 -3.95
CA LEU A 121 8.63 -27.57 -4.02
C LEU A 121 9.10 -26.25 -4.65
N THR A 122 10.27 -25.73 -4.24
CA THR A 122 10.85 -24.51 -4.81
C THR A 122 11.08 -24.67 -6.31
N GLU A 123 11.67 -25.78 -6.76
CA GLU A 123 11.87 -26.09 -8.18
C GLU A 123 10.54 -26.13 -8.94
N SER A 124 9.51 -26.76 -8.36
CA SER A 124 8.16 -26.78 -8.95
C SER A 124 7.56 -25.38 -9.10
N CYS A 125 7.79 -24.52 -8.11
CA CYS A 125 7.33 -23.13 -8.12
C CYS A 125 8.09 -22.29 -9.17
N GLU A 126 9.40 -22.53 -9.35
CA GLU A 126 10.21 -21.89 -10.39
C GLU A 126 9.75 -22.32 -11.80
N LEU A 127 9.50 -23.61 -12.01
CA LEU A 127 9.06 -24.14 -13.30
C LEU A 127 7.74 -23.55 -13.82
N VAL A 128 6.82 -23.20 -12.92
CA VAL A 128 5.52 -22.59 -13.28
C VAL A 128 5.55 -21.05 -13.20
N GLY A 129 6.72 -20.48 -12.91
CA GLY A 129 6.94 -19.03 -12.90
C GLY A 129 6.27 -18.31 -11.72
N LEU A 130 6.21 -18.93 -10.53
CA LEU A 130 5.72 -18.25 -9.32
C LEU A 130 6.74 -17.24 -8.76
N PHE A 131 8.02 -17.39 -9.10
CA PHE A 131 9.09 -16.51 -8.62
C PHE A 131 9.49 -15.41 -9.62
N ASP A 132 8.78 -15.28 -10.76
CA ASP A 132 9.12 -14.35 -11.84
C ASP A 132 9.02 -12.87 -11.43
N ASP A 133 8.06 -12.52 -10.55
CA ASP A 133 7.91 -11.18 -9.98
C ASP A 133 8.00 -11.21 -8.44
N PRO A 134 9.23 -11.10 -7.88
CA PRO A 134 9.46 -11.12 -6.44
C PRO A 134 8.73 -10.03 -5.63
N ARG A 135 8.24 -8.96 -6.28
CA ARG A 135 7.54 -7.85 -5.60
C ARG A 135 6.17 -8.25 -5.08
N ARG A 136 5.56 -9.28 -5.68
CA ARG A 136 4.17 -9.68 -5.42
C ARG A 136 4.02 -10.89 -4.49
N ILE A 137 5.12 -11.58 -4.17
CA ILE A 137 5.05 -12.90 -3.54
C ILE A 137 5.19 -12.88 -2.02
N GLY A 138 5.68 -11.78 -1.45
CA GLY A 138 6.07 -11.73 -0.03
C GLY A 138 4.95 -11.96 0.99
N TYR A 139 3.69 -11.91 0.57
CA TYR A 139 2.51 -11.91 1.45
C TYR A 139 1.52 -13.02 1.07
N GLN A 140 0.88 -13.61 2.08
CA GLN A 140 0.14 -14.88 1.94
C GLN A 140 -1.00 -14.84 0.91
N ARG A 141 -1.85 -13.81 0.92
CA ARG A 141 -3.01 -13.69 0.02
C ARG A 141 -2.56 -13.53 -1.42
N GLN A 142 -1.57 -12.68 -1.69
CA GLN A 142 -1.02 -12.49 -3.03
C GLN A 142 -0.35 -13.77 -3.52
N TRP A 143 0.38 -14.48 -2.66
CA TRP A 143 0.98 -15.76 -2.98
C TRP A 143 -0.05 -16.82 -3.36
N LEU A 144 -1.09 -17.00 -2.54
CA LEU A 144 -2.16 -17.96 -2.82
C LEU A 144 -2.98 -17.59 -4.06
N ALA A 145 -3.19 -16.29 -4.31
CA ALA A 145 -3.84 -15.81 -5.51
C ALA A 145 -3.00 -16.12 -6.76
N LEU A 146 -1.69 -15.88 -6.71
CA LEU A 146 -0.77 -16.18 -7.81
C LEU A 146 -0.71 -17.69 -8.12
N ILE A 147 -0.68 -18.55 -7.09
CA ILE A 147 -0.74 -20.01 -7.27
C ILE A 147 -2.03 -20.41 -8.02
N ARG A 148 -3.17 -19.84 -7.63
CA ARG A 148 -4.46 -20.10 -8.29
C ARG A 148 -4.50 -19.56 -9.71
N GLU A 149 -3.95 -18.37 -9.95
CA GLU A 149 -3.84 -17.75 -11.28
C GLU A 149 -3.03 -18.63 -12.24
N LYS A 150 -1.97 -19.28 -11.74
CA LYS A 150 -1.19 -20.26 -12.49
C LYS A 150 -1.89 -21.63 -12.66
N GLY A 151 -3.10 -21.81 -12.15
CA GLY A 151 -3.90 -23.04 -12.30
C GLY A 151 -3.64 -24.12 -11.25
N TYR A 152 -3.02 -23.79 -10.12
CA TYR A 152 -2.65 -24.75 -9.08
C TYR A 152 -3.32 -24.47 -7.74
N ARG A 153 -3.24 -25.45 -6.84
CA ARG A 153 -3.43 -25.28 -5.39
C ARG A 153 -2.28 -25.95 -4.65
N LEU A 154 -1.98 -25.46 -3.46
CA LEU A 154 -0.98 -26.08 -2.59
C LEU A 154 -1.61 -27.18 -1.73
N ASP A 155 -0.98 -28.36 -1.69
CA ASP A 155 -1.31 -29.46 -0.77
C ASP A 155 -0.02 -29.91 -0.06
N GLY A 156 0.20 -29.40 1.15
CA GLY A 156 1.45 -29.56 1.88
C GLY A 156 2.65 -29.00 1.10
N TYR A 157 3.56 -29.89 0.69
CA TYR A 157 4.77 -29.54 -0.09
C TYR A 157 4.62 -29.86 -1.58
N THR A 158 3.39 -29.87 -2.12
CA THR A 158 3.15 -30.22 -3.53
C THR A 158 2.15 -29.26 -4.16
N LEU A 159 2.48 -28.77 -5.36
CA LEU A 159 1.54 -28.06 -6.22
C LEU A 159 0.68 -29.09 -6.95
N VAL A 160 -0.63 -29.04 -6.70
CA VAL A 160 -1.61 -29.91 -7.34
C VAL A 160 -2.38 -29.06 -8.37
N PRO A 161 -2.46 -29.48 -9.64
CA PRO A 161 -3.31 -28.82 -10.62
C PRO A 161 -4.75 -28.72 -10.11
N LEU A 162 -5.39 -27.58 -10.33
CA LEU A 162 -6.84 -27.50 -10.24
C LEU A 162 -7.38 -28.35 -11.39
N GLY A 163 -7.83 -29.58 -11.08
CA GLY A 163 -8.28 -30.52 -12.11
C GLY A 163 -9.36 -29.90 -12.98
N ASN A 164 -9.24 -30.07 -14.29
CA ASN A 164 -10.30 -29.71 -15.24
C ASN A 164 -11.57 -30.49 -14.85
N GLU A 165 -12.59 -29.83 -14.33
CA GLU A 165 -13.94 -30.35 -14.44
C GLU A 165 -14.31 -30.32 -15.92
N GLU A 166 -14.23 -31.48 -16.58
CA GLU A 166 -14.80 -31.71 -17.90
C GLU A 166 -16.32 -31.48 -17.83
N SER A 167 -16.75 -30.24 -18.09
CA SER A 167 -18.07 -30.01 -18.69
C SER A 167 -17.86 -29.79 -20.18
N ASN A 168 -18.43 -30.73 -20.92
CA ASN A 168 -18.30 -30.97 -22.34
C ASN A 168 -18.98 -29.82 -23.13
N VAL A 169 -18.22 -28.87 -23.69
CA VAL A 169 -18.71 -28.00 -24.77
C VAL A 169 -17.61 -27.84 -25.81
N ALA A 170 -17.97 -28.16 -27.05
CA ALA A 170 -17.11 -28.22 -28.21
C ALA A 170 -16.41 -26.87 -28.50
N LEU A 171 -15.17 -27.00 -28.99
CA LEU A 171 -14.35 -25.93 -29.52
C LEU A 171 -15.01 -25.35 -30.79
N GLU A 172 -15.46 -24.11 -30.72
CA GLU A 172 -15.63 -23.25 -31.90
C GLU A 172 -14.69 -22.04 -31.75
N GLU A 173 -13.91 -21.81 -32.81
CA GLU A 173 -13.01 -20.68 -32.97
C GLU A 173 -13.83 -19.39 -33.15
N GLU A 174 -13.73 -18.40 -32.25
CA GLU A 174 -14.06 -16.99 -32.57
C GLU A 174 -13.22 -15.97 -31.76
N GLU A 175 -13.06 -14.80 -32.38
CA GLU A 175 -12.27 -13.61 -32.07
C GLU A 175 -12.57 -12.89 -30.71
N PRO A 176 -11.74 -11.90 -30.29
CA PRO A 176 -11.62 -11.53 -28.88
C PRO A 176 -12.70 -10.54 -28.42
N ARG A 177 -13.58 -10.93 -27.48
CA ARG A 177 -14.34 -10.00 -26.61
C ARG A 177 -14.66 -10.58 -25.21
N GLN A 178 -14.29 -9.79 -24.20
CA GLN A 178 -14.96 -9.46 -22.92
C GLN A 178 -15.65 -10.52 -22.02
N ALA A 179 -15.27 -10.41 -20.74
CA ALA A 179 -16.09 -10.46 -19.51
C ALA A 179 -16.76 -11.77 -19.06
N GLY A 180 -16.33 -12.26 -17.89
CA GLY A 180 -17.08 -13.28 -17.14
C GLY A 180 -16.29 -14.01 -16.05
N TRP A 181 -15.61 -13.29 -15.14
CA TRP A 181 -15.09 -13.91 -13.91
C TRP A 181 -16.05 -13.54 -12.76
N GLU A 182 -16.99 -14.45 -12.46
CA GLU A 182 -17.87 -14.41 -11.29
C GLU A 182 -17.12 -14.91 -10.04
N ALA A 183 -16.20 -14.08 -9.56
CA ALA A 183 -16.06 -13.92 -8.11
C ALA A 183 -17.20 -13.00 -7.66
N SER A 184 -17.76 -13.19 -6.46
CA SER A 184 -18.82 -12.39 -5.85
C SER A 184 -18.52 -10.87 -5.87
N ARG A 185 -18.72 -10.24 -7.02
CA ARG A 185 -18.42 -8.84 -7.36
C ARG A 185 -19.64 -7.93 -7.23
N HIS A 186 -20.77 -8.48 -6.77
CA HIS A 186 -22.05 -7.76 -6.71
C HIS A 186 -22.12 -6.67 -5.63
N LEU A 187 -21.06 -6.42 -4.86
CA LEU A 187 -21.00 -5.31 -3.89
C LEU A 187 -19.79 -4.38 -4.05
N THR A 188 -18.90 -4.64 -5.00
CA THR A 188 -17.71 -3.80 -5.29
C THR A 188 -17.65 -3.31 -6.74
N ALA A 189 -18.70 -3.56 -7.54
CA ALA A 189 -18.81 -3.12 -8.93
C ALA A 189 -19.58 -1.80 -9.15
N LEU A 190 -20.13 -1.17 -8.09
CA LEU A 190 -20.91 0.07 -8.19
C LEU A 190 -20.08 1.33 -8.59
N VAL A 191 -18.77 1.21 -8.83
CA VAL A 191 -17.87 2.35 -9.13
C VAL A 191 -17.60 2.53 -10.64
N ARG A 192 -18.53 2.13 -11.53
CA ARG A 192 -18.34 2.34 -12.98
C ARG A 192 -19.29 3.32 -13.66
N TYR A 193 -20.18 3.97 -12.91
CA TYR A 193 -20.84 5.22 -13.29
C TYR A 193 -20.98 6.08 -12.02
N GLY A 194 -20.63 7.37 -12.08
CA GLY A 194 -20.50 8.21 -10.88
C GLY A 194 -21.84 8.56 -10.24
N PHE A 195 -22.32 7.72 -9.31
CA PHE A 195 -23.46 8.03 -8.45
C PHE A 195 -23.23 9.29 -7.62
N SER A 196 -24.30 9.99 -7.24
CA SER A 196 -24.20 11.13 -6.33
C SER A 196 -23.76 10.74 -4.91
N ALA A 197 -23.20 11.69 -4.17
CA ALA A 197 -22.74 11.50 -2.79
C ALA A 197 -23.78 10.83 -1.86
N PRO A 198 -25.08 11.20 -1.83
CA PRO A 198 -26.06 10.49 -1.01
C PRO A 198 -26.22 9.01 -1.40
N ILE A 199 -26.24 8.68 -2.69
CA ILE A 199 -26.39 7.29 -3.14
C ILE A 199 -25.14 6.46 -2.80
N GLN A 200 -23.95 7.04 -2.96
CA GLN A 200 -22.70 6.40 -2.52
C GLN A 200 -22.71 6.13 -1.00
N SER A 201 -23.27 7.05 -0.21
CA SER A 201 -23.40 6.86 1.24
C SER A 201 -24.37 5.71 1.58
N LEU A 202 -25.50 5.58 0.88
CA LEU A 202 -26.43 4.46 1.07
C LEU A 202 -25.75 3.11 0.77
N ALA A 203 -24.95 3.05 -0.30
CA ALA A 203 -24.16 1.86 -0.63
C ALA A 203 -23.15 1.51 0.48
N ARG A 204 -22.37 2.50 0.95
CA ARG A 204 -21.34 2.35 1.99
C ARG A 204 -21.88 1.77 3.30
N TYR A 205 -23.13 2.12 3.63
CA TYR A 205 -23.83 1.70 4.84
C TYR A 205 -24.75 0.49 4.63
N GLY A 206 -24.75 -0.14 3.46
CA GLY A 206 -25.45 -1.39 3.20
C GLY A 206 -26.96 -1.25 3.00
N PHE A 207 -27.47 -0.05 2.72
CA PHE A 207 -28.89 0.17 2.45
C PHE A 207 -29.29 -0.21 1.01
N LEU A 208 -28.33 -0.49 0.13
CA LEU A 208 -28.54 -0.88 -1.26
C LEU A 208 -28.31 -2.39 -1.49
N ASP A 209 -28.83 -3.24 -0.59
CA ASP A 209 -28.70 -4.70 -0.64
C ASP A 209 -29.82 -5.41 -1.42
N GLY A 210 -30.69 -4.65 -2.08
CA GLY A 210 -31.84 -5.13 -2.85
C GLY A 210 -33.12 -5.36 -2.05
N ARG A 211 -33.10 -5.18 -0.72
CA ARG A 211 -34.29 -5.39 0.14
C ARG A 211 -35.19 -4.16 0.27
N HIS A 212 -34.69 -2.99 -0.11
CA HIS A 212 -35.34 -1.71 0.10
C HIS A 212 -35.78 -1.05 -1.21
N ARG A 213 -36.95 -0.42 -1.20
CA ARG A 213 -37.40 0.47 -2.27
C ARG A 213 -36.81 1.86 -2.07
N LEU A 214 -36.25 2.45 -3.12
CA LEU A 214 -35.70 3.80 -3.10
C LEU A 214 -36.55 4.76 -3.94
N PHE A 215 -36.84 5.94 -3.40
CA PHE A 215 -37.48 7.03 -4.12
C PHE A 215 -36.62 8.30 -4.09
N ASP A 216 -36.30 8.85 -5.26
CA ASP A 216 -35.48 10.05 -5.40
C ASP A 216 -36.36 11.29 -5.67
N TYR A 217 -36.49 12.15 -4.66
CA TYR A 217 -37.31 13.36 -4.68
C TYR A 217 -36.48 14.54 -5.17
N GLY A 218 -36.76 14.99 -6.39
CA GLY A 218 -35.94 15.95 -7.15
C GLY A 218 -34.80 15.27 -7.91
N CYS A 219 -35.09 14.17 -8.62
CA CYS A 219 -34.08 13.34 -9.28
C CYS A 219 -33.37 14.01 -10.48
N GLY A 220 -33.76 15.23 -10.86
CA GLY A 220 -33.24 15.91 -12.03
C GLY A 220 -33.41 15.06 -13.28
N ARG A 221 -32.32 14.83 -14.02
CA ARG A 221 -32.33 13.99 -15.24
C ARG A 221 -32.42 12.48 -14.97
N GLY A 222 -32.41 12.06 -13.70
CA GLY A 222 -32.59 10.66 -13.30
C GLY A 222 -31.37 9.76 -13.49
N ASP A 223 -30.15 10.31 -13.49
CA ASP A 223 -28.93 9.52 -13.69
C ASP A 223 -28.72 8.48 -12.59
N ASP A 224 -28.91 8.86 -11.32
CA ASP A 224 -28.82 7.96 -10.16
C ASP A 224 -29.90 6.87 -10.22
N VAL A 225 -31.15 7.25 -10.49
CA VAL A 225 -32.28 6.30 -10.59
C VAL A 225 -32.02 5.28 -11.69
N ARG A 226 -31.56 5.72 -12.87
CA ARG A 226 -31.22 4.83 -13.98
C ARG A 226 -30.10 3.86 -13.58
N GLY A 227 -29.03 4.37 -12.97
CA GLY A 227 -27.93 3.52 -12.51
C GLY A 227 -28.35 2.48 -11.47
N LEU A 228 -29.24 2.84 -10.53
CA LEU A 228 -29.76 1.90 -9.53
C LEU A 228 -30.61 0.78 -10.16
N VAL A 229 -31.49 1.13 -11.09
CA VAL A 229 -32.34 0.17 -11.82
C VAL A 229 -31.48 -0.77 -12.68
N GLU A 230 -30.46 -0.25 -13.36
CA GLU A 230 -29.50 -1.07 -14.14
C GLU A 230 -28.72 -2.06 -13.26
N ASN A 231 -28.54 -1.75 -11.97
CA ASN A 231 -27.94 -2.65 -10.98
C ASN A 231 -28.95 -3.58 -10.29
N GLY A 232 -30.19 -3.66 -10.79
CA GLY A 232 -31.23 -4.58 -10.29
C GLY A 232 -31.92 -4.11 -9.00
N LEU A 233 -31.76 -2.84 -8.62
CA LEU A 233 -32.39 -2.28 -7.42
C LEU A 233 -33.77 -1.67 -7.75
N SER A 234 -34.69 -1.72 -6.79
CA SER A 234 -36.02 -1.11 -6.92
C SER A 234 -35.93 0.40 -6.62
N ALA A 235 -35.80 1.21 -7.67
CA ALA A 235 -35.68 2.66 -7.56
C ALA A 235 -36.66 3.40 -8.49
N SER A 236 -37.16 4.55 -8.05
CA SER A 236 -37.98 5.48 -8.84
C SER A 236 -37.68 6.92 -8.43
N GLY A 237 -38.09 7.91 -9.23
CA GLY A 237 -37.83 9.30 -8.88
C GLY A 237 -38.78 10.27 -9.58
N TRP A 238 -38.92 11.45 -8.99
CA TRP A 238 -39.75 12.55 -9.47
C TRP A 238 -38.95 13.85 -9.48
N ASP A 239 -39.21 14.72 -10.45
CA ASP A 239 -38.63 16.06 -10.52
C ASP A 239 -39.65 17.02 -11.10
N PRO A 240 -39.83 18.24 -10.54
CA PRO A 240 -40.85 19.18 -11.00
C PRO A 240 -40.66 19.65 -12.45
N TYR A 241 -39.45 19.54 -13.02
CA TYR A 241 -39.14 20.00 -14.37
C TYR A 241 -38.80 18.85 -15.32
N TYR A 242 -37.94 17.93 -14.90
CA TYR A 242 -37.40 16.87 -15.75
C TYR A 242 -38.27 15.60 -15.78
N ALA A 243 -39.05 15.35 -14.72
CA ALA A 243 -39.89 14.16 -14.59
C ALA A 243 -41.22 14.47 -13.86
N PRO A 244 -42.01 15.47 -14.31
CA PRO A 244 -43.19 15.94 -13.59
C PRO A 244 -44.33 14.92 -13.56
N ASP A 245 -44.41 14.08 -14.59
CA ASP A 245 -45.47 13.06 -14.77
C ASP A 245 -45.18 11.76 -14.02
N ASN A 246 -43.98 11.60 -13.44
CA ASN A 246 -43.66 10.41 -12.66
C ASN A 246 -44.49 10.39 -11.36
N PRO A 247 -45.02 9.22 -10.95
CA PRO A 247 -45.79 9.14 -9.72
C PRO A 247 -44.91 9.34 -8.51
N ILE A 248 -45.38 10.16 -7.57
CA ILE A 248 -44.76 10.29 -6.25
C ILE A 248 -45.25 9.12 -5.39
N ALA A 249 -44.32 8.31 -4.88
CA ALA A 249 -44.61 7.07 -4.17
C ALA A 249 -43.91 6.99 -2.82
N TYR A 250 -44.51 6.23 -1.89
CA TYR A 250 -43.86 5.86 -0.63
C TYR A 250 -42.75 4.83 -0.88
N ALA A 251 -41.66 4.94 -0.12
CA ALA A 251 -40.51 4.07 -0.23
C ALA A 251 -39.83 3.85 1.12
N ASP A 252 -39.11 2.73 1.25
CA ASP A 252 -38.30 2.46 2.44
C ASP A 252 -37.24 3.56 2.64
N LEU A 253 -36.61 3.97 1.54
CA LEU A 253 -35.56 4.97 1.49
C LEU A 253 -36.00 6.13 0.57
N VAL A 254 -35.96 7.36 1.07
CA VAL A 254 -36.21 8.56 0.25
C VAL A 254 -34.94 9.41 0.20
N ASN A 255 -34.51 9.78 -0.99
CA ASN A 255 -33.40 10.71 -1.21
C ASN A 255 -33.95 12.11 -1.55
N LEU A 256 -33.43 13.13 -0.87
CA LEU A 256 -33.64 14.55 -1.14
C LEU A 256 -32.25 15.17 -1.42
N GLY A 257 -31.66 14.76 -2.55
CA GLY A 257 -30.27 15.06 -2.89
C GLY A 257 -30.13 16.43 -3.54
N PHE A 258 -29.45 17.37 -2.88
CA PHE A 258 -29.09 18.71 -3.40
C PHE A 258 -30.27 19.64 -3.77
N VAL A 259 -31.51 19.21 -3.54
CA VAL A 259 -32.74 19.97 -3.84
C VAL A 259 -32.87 21.22 -2.97
N ILE A 260 -32.59 21.12 -1.67
CA ILE A 260 -32.80 22.24 -0.73
C ILE A 260 -31.92 23.45 -1.10
N ASN A 261 -30.75 23.23 -1.70
CA ASN A 261 -29.83 24.31 -2.03
C ASN A 261 -30.32 25.20 -3.18
N VAL A 262 -31.17 24.66 -4.06
CA VAL A 262 -31.57 25.34 -5.30
C VAL A 262 -32.91 26.06 -5.17
N ILE A 263 -33.55 25.99 -3.99
CA ILE A 263 -34.82 26.63 -3.69
C ILE A 263 -34.58 27.93 -2.92
N GLU A 264 -34.92 29.06 -3.55
CA GLU A 264 -34.71 30.42 -3.05
C GLU A 264 -35.70 30.85 -1.96
N ASP A 265 -36.83 30.16 -1.88
CA ASP A 265 -37.91 30.46 -0.96
C ASP A 265 -37.88 29.53 0.26
N PHE A 266 -37.99 30.11 1.46
CA PHE A 266 -37.86 29.35 2.70
C PHE A 266 -39.06 28.41 2.92
N ASP A 267 -40.28 28.88 2.63
CA ASP A 267 -41.50 28.08 2.80
C ASP A 267 -41.53 26.93 1.80
N THR A 268 -41.04 27.15 0.58
CA THR A 268 -40.90 26.10 -0.44
C THR A 268 -39.85 25.05 -0.04
N ARG A 269 -38.75 25.45 0.61
CA ARG A 269 -37.77 24.50 1.19
C ARG A 269 -38.39 23.64 2.28
N LEU A 270 -39.19 24.26 3.15
CA LEU A 270 -39.93 23.59 4.21
C LEU A 270 -40.90 22.55 3.63
N GLU A 271 -41.66 22.92 2.60
CA GLU A 271 -42.60 22.02 1.92
C GLU A 271 -41.87 20.82 1.27
N ALA A 272 -40.77 21.07 0.55
CA ALA A 272 -40.00 20.00 -0.08
C ALA A 272 -39.46 18.99 0.95
N LEU A 273 -38.90 19.47 2.06
CA LEU A 273 -38.36 18.63 3.12
C LEU A 273 -39.46 17.81 3.83
N THR A 274 -40.56 18.47 4.22
CA THR A 274 -41.68 17.80 4.91
C THR A 274 -42.39 16.79 4.01
N ARG A 275 -42.51 17.09 2.71
CA ARG A 275 -43.08 16.17 1.72
C ARG A 275 -42.18 14.97 1.50
N ALA A 276 -40.88 15.15 1.30
CA ALA A 276 -39.94 14.04 1.20
C ALA A 276 -39.97 13.15 2.47
N TRP A 277 -40.04 13.76 3.65
CA TRP A 277 -40.20 13.05 4.92
C TRP A 277 -41.49 12.23 5.00
N SER A 278 -42.60 12.77 4.50
CA SER A 278 -43.89 12.04 4.50
C SER A 278 -43.84 10.73 3.71
N LEU A 279 -43.02 10.68 2.66
CA LEU A 279 -42.87 9.53 1.76
C LEU A 279 -41.92 8.45 2.31
N ALA A 280 -41.04 8.81 3.26
CA ALA A 280 -40.08 7.90 3.84
C ALA A 280 -40.76 6.96 4.84
N GLU A 281 -40.63 5.65 4.61
CA GLU A 281 -41.10 4.62 5.55
C GLU A 281 -40.04 4.30 6.61
N ARG A 282 -38.74 4.33 6.25
CA ARG A 282 -37.64 4.00 7.18
C ARG A 282 -36.58 5.10 7.30
N LEU A 283 -36.07 5.63 6.19
CA LEU A 283 -34.96 6.57 6.15
C LEU A 283 -35.18 7.67 5.11
N LEU A 284 -34.96 8.92 5.52
CA LEU A 284 -34.80 10.06 4.63
C LEU A 284 -33.33 10.48 4.58
N VAL A 285 -32.80 10.65 3.37
CA VAL A 285 -31.46 11.20 3.10
C VAL A 285 -31.60 12.63 2.62
N VAL A 286 -30.93 13.58 3.28
CA VAL A 286 -30.92 15.00 2.90
C VAL A 286 -29.50 15.41 2.54
N SER A 287 -29.28 15.98 1.37
CA SER A 287 -27.95 16.44 0.95
C SER A 287 -27.91 17.89 0.50
N VAL A 288 -26.85 18.62 0.89
CA VAL A 288 -26.61 20.03 0.58
C VAL A 288 -25.18 20.32 0.13
N MET A 289 -24.97 21.49 -0.47
CA MET A 289 -23.62 22.00 -0.76
C MET A 289 -23.13 22.82 0.43
N LEU A 290 -21.89 22.57 0.86
CA LEU A 290 -21.29 23.28 1.98
C LEU A 290 -20.57 24.56 1.53
N SER A 291 -20.54 25.57 2.39
CA SER A 291 -19.78 26.81 2.16
C SER A 291 -18.27 26.56 2.28
N ASN A 292 -17.53 26.64 1.19
CA ASN A 292 -16.06 26.64 1.18
C ASN A 292 -15.52 28.07 1.06
N GLN A 293 -14.35 28.34 1.68
CA GLN A 293 -13.67 29.64 1.55
C GLN A 293 -13.23 29.97 0.10
N ASN A 294 -13.23 28.97 -0.80
CA ASN A 294 -12.76 29.07 -2.19
C ASN A 294 -13.85 28.93 -3.28
N ASP A 295 -15.15 28.96 -2.97
CA ASP A 295 -16.20 28.89 -4.03
C ASP A 295 -16.70 30.31 -4.44
N PRO A 296 -16.99 30.55 -5.74
CA PRO A 296 -16.78 31.84 -6.40
C PRO A 296 -18.04 32.69 -6.60
N ARG A 297 -17.82 34.02 -6.56
CA ARG A 297 -18.34 35.07 -7.48
C ARG A 297 -19.76 34.84 -8.02
N GLY A 298 -20.75 35.11 -7.17
CA GLY A 298 -22.14 35.40 -7.56
C GLY A 298 -22.63 36.65 -6.85
N GLU A 299 -23.66 37.31 -7.39
CA GLU A 299 -24.30 38.41 -6.67
C GLU A 299 -25.09 37.83 -5.50
N ARG A 300 -24.93 38.39 -4.30
CA ARG A 300 -25.70 37.96 -3.12
C ARG A 300 -27.18 38.17 -3.40
N PHE A 301 -27.97 37.11 -3.21
CA PHE A 301 -29.40 37.15 -3.41
C PHE A 301 -30.07 36.36 -2.29
N ARG A 302 -30.91 37.04 -1.49
CA ARG A 302 -31.51 36.48 -0.27
C ARG A 302 -30.44 35.88 0.66
N ASP A 303 -30.58 34.62 1.04
CA ASP A 303 -29.66 33.87 1.90
C ASP A 303 -28.69 32.97 1.11
N GLY A 304 -28.55 33.20 -0.19
CA GLY A 304 -27.65 32.49 -1.09
C GLY A 304 -26.99 33.41 -2.13
N VAL A 305 -26.62 32.84 -3.27
CA VAL A 305 -25.98 33.55 -4.39
C VAL A 305 -26.68 33.24 -5.71
N MET A 306 -26.73 34.22 -6.61
CA MET A 306 -27.10 34.00 -8.00
C MET A 306 -25.85 33.67 -8.80
N THR A 307 -25.84 32.50 -9.45
CA THR A 307 -24.74 32.11 -10.34
C THR A 307 -24.76 32.94 -11.62
N GLN A 308 -23.64 33.00 -12.35
CA GLN A 308 -23.57 33.65 -13.67
C GLN A 308 -24.53 33.05 -14.71
N ARG A 309 -25.07 31.86 -14.45
CA ARG A 309 -26.07 31.18 -15.29
C ARG A 309 -27.51 31.53 -14.89
N GLY A 310 -27.70 32.42 -13.91
CA GLY A 310 -29.01 32.88 -13.46
C GLY A 310 -29.75 31.91 -12.53
N THR A 311 -29.06 30.96 -11.90
CA THR A 311 -29.65 30.02 -10.94
C THR A 311 -29.33 30.41 -9.51
N PHE A 312 -30.29 30.23 -8.60
CA PHE A 312 -30.08 30.40 -7.17
C PHE A 312 -29.32 29.21 -6.58
N GLN A 313 -28.39 29.49 -5.67
CA GLN A 313 -27.68 28.47 -4.91
C GLN A 313 -27.45 28.96 -3.47
N LYS A 314 -27.88 28.17 -2.48
CA LYS A 314 -27.49 28.35 -1.08
C LYS A 314 -26.40 27.37 -0.70
N TYR A 315 -25.40 27.89 0.02
CA TYR A 315 -24.36 27.11 0.65
C TYR A 315 -24.58 27.09 2.15
N TYR A 316 -24.56 25.90 2.74
CA TYR A 316 -24.81 25.70 4.17
C TYR A 316 -23.50 25.47 4.93
N THR A 317 -23.47 25.81 6.21
CA THR A 317 -22.54 25.14 7.12
C THR A 317 -23.10 23.80 7.57
N GLN A 318 -22.24 22.86 7.99
CA GLN A 318 -22.70 21.54 8.50
C GLN A 318 -23.67 21.70 9.68
N ALA A 319 -23.41 22.66 10.58
CA ALA A 319 -24.26 22.94 11.73
C ALA A 319 -25.61 23.57 11.32
N GLU A 320 -25.61 24.48 10.34
CA GLU A 320 -26.81 25.15 9.85
C GLU A 320 -27.78 24.16 9.21
N ILE A 321 -27.31 23.28 8.32
CA ILE A 321 -28.20 22.30 7.67
C ILE A 321 -28.75 21.29 8.67
N LYS A 322 -27.93 20.84 9.62
CA LYS A 322 -28.37 19.95 10.69
C LYS A 322 -29.49 20.60 11.51
N ALA A 323 -29.27 21.81 11.99
CA ALA A 323 -30.26 22.56 12.76
C ALA A 323 -31.56 22.79 11.98
N PHE A 324 -31.46 23.13 10.69
CA PHE A 324 -32.64 23.29 9.84
C PHE A 324 -33.46 22.00 9.73
N VAL A 325 -32.83 20.86 9.44
CA VAL A 325 -33.52 19.58 9.32
C VAL A 325 -34.17 19.17 10.65
N GLU A 326 -33.44 19.29 11.76
CA GLU A 326 -33.94 18.92 13.09
C GLU A 326 -35.11 19.80 13.54
N GLN A 327 -35.04 21.11 13.30
CA GLN A 327 -36.10 22.04 13.66
C GLN A 327 -37.38 21.80 12.83
N VAL A 328 -37.23 21.42 11.56
CA VAL A 328 -38.37 21.20 10.66
C VAL A 328 -39.05 19.85 10.92
N LEU A 329 -38.26 18.81 11.12
CA LEU A 329 -38.79 17.44 11.24
C LEU A 329 -39.09 17.02 12.67
N ASP A 330 -38.61 17.77 13.68
CA ASP A 330 -38.62 17.39 15.10
C ASP A 330 -38.00 16.00 15.34
N GLU A 331 -37.00 15.66 14.52
CA GLU A 331 -36.30 14.38 14.50
C GLU A 331 -34.80 14.63 14.36
N GLU A 332 -33.99 13.78 14.98
CA GLU A 332 -32.54 13.94 14.92
C GLU A 332 -31.99 13.67 13.51
N ALA A 333 -31.07 14.53 13.08
CA ALA A 333 -30.37 14.39 11.82
C ALA A 333 -28.93 13.93 12.04
N ILE A 334 -28.62 12.72 11.56
CA ILE A 334 -27.32 12.08 11.74
C ILE A 334 -26.41 12.42 10.55
N PRO A 335 -25.29 13.13 10.74
CA PRO A 335 -24.36 13.40 9.65
C PRO A 335 -23.57 12.15 9.26
N VAL A 336 -23.59 11.82 7.97
CA VAL A 336 -22.93 10.63 7.40
C VAL A 336 -21.87 10.95 6.34
N ALA A 337 -21.86 12.18 5.83
CA ALA A 337 -20.79 12.76 5.03
C ALA A 337 -20.90 14.31 5.07
N PRO A 338 -19.88 15.07 4.65
CA PRO A 338 -20.01 16.51 4.47
C PRO A 338 -21.24 16.86 3.63
N GLY A 339 -22.17 17.61 4.24
CA GLY A 339 -23.43 18.00 3.60
C GLY A 339 -24.47 16.89 3.46
N VAL A 340 -24.26 15.65 3.93
CA VAL A 340 -25.23 14.54 3.84
C VAL A 340 -25.70 14.11 5.23
N LEU A 341 -27.01 14.13 5.44
CA LEU A 341 -27.69 13.81 6.70
C LEU A 341 -28.69 12.67 6.52
N TYR A 342 -28.76 11.77 7.49
CA TYR A 342 -29.77 10.72 7.59
C TYR A 342 -30.78 11.05 8.69
N VAL A 343 -32.06 10.87 8.40
CA VAL A 343 -33.16 11.01 9.37
C VAL A 343 -33.96 9.72 9.37
N PHE A 344 -33.95 8.99 10.48
CA PHE A 344 -34.61 7.68 10.57
C PHE A 344 -36.02 7.80 11.14
N ARG A 345 -37.00 7.27 10.41
CA ARG A 345 -38.36 7.07 10.89
C ARG A 345 -38.50 5.76 11.67
N ASP A 346 -37.81 4.71 11.21
CA ASP A 346 -37.74 3.43 11.91
C ASP A 346 -36.60 3.45 12.93
N LYS A 347 -36.96 3.53 14.22
CA LYS A 347 -35.99 3.61 15.32
C LYS A 347 -35.22 2.32 15.59
N ASP A 348 -35.70 1.16 15.11
CA ASP A 348 -34.93 -0.09 15.18
C ASP A 348 -33.86 -0.11 14.08
N VAL A 349 -34.16 0.42 12.90
CA VAL A 349 -33.17 0.60 11.82
C VAL A 349 -32.12 1.62 12.25
N GLU A 350 -32.53 2.72 12.88
CA GLU A 350 -31.62 3.73 13.44
C GLU A 350 -30.62 3.12 14.43
N GLN A 351 -31.10 2.34 15.40
CA GLN A 351 -30.25 1.67 16.40
C GLN A 351 -29.25 0.69 15.75
N ARG A 352 -29.71 -0.13 14.80
CA ARG A 352 -28.82 -1.04 14.06
C ARG A 352 -27.77 -0.27 13.27
N PHE A 353 -28.18 0.78 12.58
CA PHE A 353 -27.29 1.65 11.81
C PHE A 353 -26.19 2.25 12.70
N LEU A 354 -26.51 2.74 13.90
CA LEU A 354 -25.53 3.35 14.79
C LEU A 354 -24.55 2.34 15.38
N VAL A 355 -25.03 1.15 15.74
CA VAL A 355 -24.15 0.05 16.18
C VAL A 355 -23.22 -0.37 15.03
N ASP A 356 -23.78 -0.57 13.83
CA ASP A 356 -23.01 -0.99 12.65
C ASP A 356 -22.12 0.13 12.08
N ARG A 357 -22.40 1.40 12.39
CA ARG A 357 -21.55 2.55 12.04
C ARG A 357 -20.21 2.49 12.74
N TYR A 358 -20.16 2.00 13.97
CA TYR A 358 -18.91 1.90 14.71
C TYR A 358 -18.30 0.51 14.66
N ARG A 359 -19.02 -0.49 14.16
CA ARG A 359 -18.59 -1.89 14.11
C ARG A 359 -17.23 -2.10 13.43
N THR A 360 -16.40 -2.96 14.01
CA THR A 360 -15.17 -3.44 13.37
C THR A 360 -15.49 -4.24 12.11
N ARG A 361 -15.27 -3.67 10.92
CA ARG A 361 -15.34 -4.39 9.64
C ARG A 361 -14.02 -5.10 9.34
N ARG A 362 -13.67 -6.14 10.11
CA ARG A 362 -12.66 -7.10 9.61
C ARG A 362 -13.25 -7.75 8.37
N ASN A 363 -12.51 -7.70 7.25
CA ASN A 363 -12.90 -8.34 6.00
C ASN A 363 -12.76 -9.86 6.20
N ARG A 364 -13.74 -10.47 6.89
CA ARG A 364 -13.78 -11.89 7.23
C ARG A 364 -14.13 -12.72 5.98
N LEU A 365 -13.39 -12.48 4.89
CA LEU A 365 -13.33 -13.38 3.75
C LEU A 365 -12.75 -14.68 4.28
N ARG A 366 -13.66 -15.58 4.68
CA ARG A 366 -13.50 -17.02 4.83
C ARG A 366 -12.11 -17.41 5.33
N GLU A 367 -11.98 -17.60 6.65
CA GLU A 367 -10.81 -18.26 7.25
C GLU A 367 -10.37 -19.42 6.34
N PRO A 368 -9.06 -19.58 6.07
CA PRO A 368 -8.57 -20.81 5.48
C PRO A 368 -9.06 -21.94 6.37
N THR A 369 -9.96 -22.75 5.80
CA THR A 369 -10.52 -23.95 6.42
C THR A 369 -9.48 -24.63 7.30
N ALA A 370 -9.82 -24.82 8.57
CA ALA A 370 -9.05 -25.56 9.55
C ALA A 370 -8.33 -26.77 8.92
N ARG A 371 -7.05 -26.93 9.26
CA ARG A 371 -6.20 -28.06 8.88
C ARG A 371 -7.01 -29.37 8.84
N PRO A 372 -6.91 -30.18 7.76
CA PRO A 372 -7.33 -31.58 7.85
C PRO A 372 -6.54 -32.24 8.99
N PRO A 373 -7.15 -33.13 9.80
CA PRO A 373 -6.40 -33.88 10.80
C PRO A 373 -5.26 -34.64 10.12
N GLU A 374 -4.10 -34.67 10.80
CA GLU A 374 -2.82 -35.22 10.36
C GLU A 374 -2.96 -36.53 9.56
N ARG A 375 -2.30 -36.57 8.39
CA ARG A 375 -2.12 -37.80 7.63
C ARG A 375 -1.17 -38.73 8.40
N VAL A 376 -1.75 -39.79 8.94
CA VAL A 376 -1.08 -40.92 9.59
C VAL A 376 0.01 -41.49 8.68
N VAL A 377 1.24 -41.53 9.19
CA VAL A 377 2.38 -42.25 8.61
C VAL A 377 2.03 -43.74 8.55
N ARG A 378 2.22 -44.35 7.37
CA ARG A 378 1.87 -45.76 7.09
C ARG A 378 2.49 -46.74 8.08
N ALA A 379 1.68 -47.34 8.95
CA ALA A 379 1.93 -48.67 9.50
C ALA A 379 0.63 -49.38 9.96
N ARG A 380 0.38 -50.56 9.39
CA ARG A 380 -0.63 -51.61 9.71
C ARG A 380 -2.12 -51.24 9.59
N VAL A 381 -2.80 -51.99 8.72
CA VAL A 381 -4.26 -52.01 8.52
C VAL A 381 -4.98 -52.34 9.83
N VAL A 382 -5.52 -51.31 10.48
CA VAL A 382 -6.60 -51.42 11.46
C VAL A 382 -7.86 -50.90 10.76
N ARG A 383 -8.96 -51.65 10.82
CA ARG A 383 -10.26 -51.23 10.25
C ARG A 383 -10.61 -49.83 10.77
N GLU A 384 -10.69 -48.84 9.88
CA GLU A 384 -11.07 -47.47 10.22
C GLU A 384 -12.49 -47.46 10.83
N ARG A 385 -12.61 -46.93 12.05
CA ARG A 385 -13.91 -46.59 12.63
C ARG A 385 -14.52 -45.47 11.77
N ARG A 386 -15.76 -45.65 11.31
CA ARG A 386 -16.55 -44.56 10.72
C ARG A 386 -16.52 -43.32 11.62
N ASP A 387 -15.94 -42.24 11.13
CA ASP A 387 -16.01 -40.93 11.80
C ASP A 387 -17.39 -40.30 11.54
N ARG A 388 -18.32 -40.65 12.43
CA ARG A 388 -19.69 -40.12 12.40
C ARG A 388 -19.74 -38.59 12.54
N ALA A 389 -18.71 -37.95 13.10
CA ALA A 389 -18.66 -36.49 13.21
C ALA A 389 -18.31 -35.86 11.86
N ALA A 390 -17.35 -36.41 11.13
CA ALA A 390 -16.99 -35.96 9.78
C ALA A 390 -18.12 -36.17 8.77
N GLU A 391 -18.78 -37.34 8.78
CA GLU A 391 -19.95 -37.62 7.91
C GLU A 391 -21.09 -36.62 8.18
N LYS A 392 -21.32 -36.29 9.46
CA LYS A 392 -22.37 -35.36 9.88
C LYS A 392 -22.04 -33.90 9.56
N HIS A 393 -20.78 -33.49 9.65
CA HIS A 393 -20.35 -32.17 9.19
C HIS A 393 -20.54 -32.03 7.69
N ALA A 394 -20.16 -33.04 6.90
CA ALA A 394 -20.33 -33.00 5.45
C ALA A 394 -21.80 -32.89 5.03
N ALA A 395 -22.71 -33.59 5.73
CA ALA A 395 -24.14 -33.56 5.43
C ALA A 395 -24.83 -32.22 5.77
N TYR A 396 -24.29 -31.44 6.71
CA TYR A 396 -24.88 -30.17 7.18
C TYR A 396 -23.93 -28.98 6.99
N ARG A 397 -23.01 -29.06 6.04
CA ARG A 397 -21.91 -28.09 5.87
C ARG A 397 -22.40 -26.65 5.80
N GLU A 398 -23.30 -26.34 4.87
CA GLU A 398 -23.78 -24.97 4.65
C GLU A 398 -24.53 -24.37 5.86
N PRO A 399 -25.52 -25.05 6.47
CA PRO A 399 -26.14 -24.56 7.70
C PRO A 399 -25.15 -24.35 8.85
N LEU A 400 -24.12 -25.20 8.97
CA LEU A 400 -23.09 -25.08 10.00
C LEU A 400 -22.16 -23.90 9.74
N GLU A 401 -21.77 -23.67 8.48
CA GLU A 401 -20.97 -22.51 8.06
C GLU A 401 -21.72 -21.20 8.36
N ARG A 402 -23.00 -21.09 7.96
CA ARG A 402 -23.83 -19.92 8.27
C ARG A 402 -24.03 -19.71 9.77
N LEU A 403 -24.22 -20.80 10.54
CA LEU A 403 -24.33 -20.71 12.00
C LEU A 403 -23.03 -20.24 12.65
N TRP A 404 -21.89 -20.74 12.18
CA TRP A 404 -20.56 -20.33 12.66
C TRP A 404 -20.32 -18.84 12.38
N GLU A 405 -20.56 -18.40 11.15
CA GLU A 405 -20.46 -16.99 10.76
C GLU A 405 -21.39 -16.10 11.59
N LEU A 406 -22.63 -16.54 11.84
CA LEU A 406 -23.57 -15.84 12.71
C LEU A 406 -23.04 -15.71 14.15
N TRP A 407 -22.50 -16.80 14.71
CA TRP A 407 -21.95 -16.78 16.06
C TRP A 407 -20.75 -15.83 16.16
N LEU A 408 -19.80 -15.92 15.23
CA LEU A 408 -18.67 -14.98 15.17
C LEU A 408 -19.13 -13.54 14.94
N ARG A 409 -20.21 -13.32 14.19
CA ARG A 409 -20.80 -12.00 13.94
C ARG A 409 -21.46 -11.43 15.20
N LEU A 410 -22.09 -12.26 16.02
CA LEU A 410 -22.74 -11.81 17.26
C LEU A 410 -21.76 -11.73 18.44
N GLY A 411 -20.64 -12.45 18.42
CA GLY A 411 -19.70 -12.56 19.55
C GLY A 411 -20.29 -13.29 20.77
N ARG A 412 -21.56 -13.67 20.71
CA ARG A 412 -22.30 -14.44 21.71
C ARG A 412 -23.07 -15.57 21.03
N LYS A 413 -23.50 -16.55 21.81
CA LYS A 413 -24.34 -17.64 21.29
C LYS A 413 -25.62 -17.08 20.66
N PRO A 414 -25.94 -17.43 19.39
CA PRO A 414 -27.16 -16.98 18.74
C PRO A 414 -28.42 -17.48 19.44
N ASP A 415 -29.44 -16.63 19.52
CA ASP A 415 -30.78 -17.03 19.93
C ASP A 415 -31.50 -17.78 18.81
N LYS A 416 -32.49 -18.61 19.15
CA LYS A 416 -33.29 -19.36 18.17
C LYS A 416 -33.94 -18.46 17.12
N SER A 417 -34.36 -17.25 17.50
CA SER A 417 -34.97 -16.29 16.56
C SER A 417 -33.98 -15.60 15.61
N GLU A 418 -32.67 -15.77 15.84
CA GLU A 418 -31.60 -15.18 15.02
C GLU A 418 -31.02 -16.17 14.00
N VAL A 419 -31.41 -17.45 14.06
CA VAL A 419 -30.89 -18.54 13.22
C VAL A 419 -31.86 -18.87 12.09
N GLU A 420 -31.42 -18.67 10.85
CA GLU A 420 -32.20 -18.95 9.64
C GLU A 420 -32.45 -20.46 9.45
N ASP A 421 -31.40 -21.28 9.50
CA ASP A 421 -31.48 -22.73 9.31
C ASP A 421 -31.89 -23.52 10.57
N LEU A 422 -32.64 -22.91 11.49
CA LEU A 422 -32.92 -23.50 12.81
C LEU A 422 -33.57 -24.90 12.70
N VAL A 423 -34.49 -25.07 11.76
CA VAL A 423 -35.20 -26.35 11.53
C VAL A 423 -34.22 -27.42 11.08
N VAL A 424 -33.44 -27.15 10.03
CA VAL A 424 -32.44 -28.07 9.45
C VAL A 424 -31.38 -28.48 10.49
N LEU A 425 -30.88 -27.50 11.24
CA LEU A 425 -29.89 -27.75 12.31
C LEU A 425 -30.48 -28.57 13.45
N THR A 426 -31.76 -28.37 13.78
CA THR A 426 -32.45 -29.13 14.83
C THR A 426 -32.73 -30.56 14.38
N GLU A 427 -33.07 -30.80 13.12
CA GLU A 427 -33.21 -32.15 12.56
C GLU A 427 -31.88 -32.92 12.59
N GLY A 428 -30.78 -32.26 12.20
CA GLY A 428 -29.46 -32.87 12.19
C GLY A 428 -28.89 -33.14 13.59
N PHE A 429 -28.94 -32.15 14.48
CA PHE A 429 -28.23 -32.17 15.76
C PHE A 429 -29.14 -32.34 16.99
N GLY A 430 -30.45 -32.35 16.79
CA GLY A 430 -31.49 -32.47 17.81
C GLY A 430 -31.82 -31.16 18.54
N SER A 431 -30.89 -30.19 18.57
CA SER A 431 -31.12 -28.86 19.16
C SER A 431 -30.00 -27.88 18.80
N LEU A 432 -30.29 -26.59 18.75
CA LEU A 432 -29.30 -25.53 18.53
C LEU A 432 -28.08 -25.60 19.49
N PRO A 433 -28.23 -25.80 20.81
CA PRO A 433 -27.07 -25.91 21.72
C PRO A 433 -26.15 -27.09 21.42
N LYS A 434 -26.67 -28.18 20.82
CA LYS A 434 -25.85 -29.32 20.38
C LYS A 434 -25.09 -29.00 19.10
N ALA A 435 -25.68 -28.26 18.17
CA ALA A 435 -25.00 -27.77 16.97
C ALA A 435 -23.87 -26.78 17.34
N LEU A 436 -24.12 -25.84 18.25
CA LEU A 436 -23.11 -24.91 18.74
C LEU A 436 -21.95 -25.64 19.44
N ARG A 437 -22.23 -26.61 20.34
CA ARG A 437 -21.18 -27.43 20.97
C ARG A 437 -20.36 -28.25 19.96
N PHE A 438 -20.99 -28.69 18.87
CA PHE A 438 -20.31 -29.38 17.79
C PHE A 438 -19.33 -28.47 17.05
N LEU A 439 -19.73 -27.22 16.77
CA LEU A 439 -18.85 -26.21 16.18
C LEU A 439 -17.69 -25.84 17.12
N GLU A 440 -18.00 -25.57 18.39
CA GLU A 440 -17.01 -25.24 19.43
C GLU A 440 -15.95 -26.35 19.58
N GLY A 441 -16.36 -27.62 19.63
CA GLY A 441 -15.44 -28.75 19.69
C GLY A 441 -14.60 -28.97 18.43
N ARG A 442 -14.97 -28.35 17.29
CA ARG A 442 -14.28 -28.48 16.01
C ARG A 442 -13.32 -27.32 15.74
N TYR A 443 -13.75 -26.09 16.03
CA TYR A 443 -13.02 -24.87 15.71
C TYR A 443 -12.28 -24.27 16.92
N GLY A 444 -12.51 -24.78 18.13
CA GLY A 444 -11.95 -24.23 19.36
C GLY A 444 -12.71 -22.99 19.84
N THR A 445 -12.17 -22.33 20.88
CA THR A 445 -12.80 -21.16 21.50
C THR A 445 -12.14 -19.83 21.12
N ASP A 446 -10.88 -19.84 20.67
CA ASP A 446 -10.09 -18.63 20.38
C ASP A 446 -10.83 -17.63 19.45
N ALA A 447 -11.33 -18.09 18.31
CA ALA A 447 -12.06 -17.24 17.36
C ALA A 447 -13.37 -16.67 17.95
N ILE A 448 -14.03 -17.43 18.83
CA ILE A 448 -15.28 -17.02 19.50
C ILE A 448 -14.97 -15.97 20.58
N GLU A 449 -13.90 -16.17 21.34
CA GLU A 449 -13.44 -15.24 22.38
C GLU A 449 -13.00 -13.90 21.76
N GLN A 450 -12.23 -13.94 20.66
CA GLN A 450 -11.88 -12.75 19.90
C GLN A 450 -13.11 -12.04 19.33
N ALA A 451 -14.07 -12.80 18.78
CA ALA A 451 -15.33 -12.24 18.30
C ALA A 451 -16.15 -11.58 19.42
N ALA A 452 -16.14 -12.17 20.62
CA ALA A 452 -16.80 -11.61 21.79
C ALA A 452 -16.14 -10.30 22.21
N ALA A 453 -14.82 -10.28 22.34
CA ALA A 453 -14.04 -9.08 22.68
C ALA A 453 -14.26 -7.95 21.66
N ALA A 454 -14.23 -8.26 20.36
CA ALA A 454 -14.50 -7.28 19.31
C ALA A 454 -15.94 -6.74 19.39
N ARG A 455 -16.93 -7.58 19.73
CA ARG A 455 -18.31 -7.13 19.89
C ARG A 455 -18.49 -6.24 21.13
N VAL A 456 -17.83 -6.55 22.24
CA VAL A 456 -17.80 -5.71 23.44
C VAL A 456 -17.23 -4.33 23.09
N ALA A 457 -16.05 -4.31 22.46
CA ALA A 457 -15.40 -3.10 21.96
C ALA A 457 -16.33 -2.24 21.07
N ASP A 458 -17.03 -2.86 20.11
CA ASP A 458 -18.00 -2.16 19.25
C ASP A 458 -19.12 -1.48 20.06
N LEU A 459 -19.65 -2.18 21.05
CA LEU A 459 -20.74 -1.68 21.90
C LEU A 459 -20.25 -0.58 22.85
N GLU A 460 -19.04 -0.69 23.39
CA GLU A 460 -18.42 0.36 24.21
C GLU A 460 -18.26 1.66 23.42
N VAL A 461 -17.75 1.58 22.19
CA VAL A 461 -17.61 2.75 21.30
C VAL A 461 -18.99 3.36 20.99
N TYR A 462 -19.97 2.51 20.66
CA TYR A 462 -21.34 2.95 20.40
C TYR A 462 -21.94 3.71 21.60
N PHE A 463 -21.92 3.12 22.80
CA PHE A 463 -22.51 3.74 23.99
C PHE A 463 -21.74 4.98 24.45
N ALA A 464 -20.40 5.01 24.26
CA ALA A 464 -19.58 6.19 24.56
C ALA A 464 -19.97 7.37 23.67
N LEU A 465 -20.11 7.15 22.36
CA LEU A 465 -20.43 8.22 21.42
C LEU A 465 -21.90 8.66 21.48
N GLN A 466 -22.80 7.76 21.94
CA GLN A 466 -24.20 8.11 22.24
C GLN A 466 -24.31 9.24 23.29
N PHE A 467 -23.28 9.47 24.11
CA PHE A 467 -23.27 10.55 25.10
C PHE A 467 -23.48 11.94 24.48
N PHE A 468 -23.05 12.15 23.24
CA PHE A 468 -23.15 13.44 22.55
C PHE A 468 -24.46 13.63 21.77
N GLU A 469 -25.27 12.58 21.65
CA GLU A 469 -26.55 12.65 20.94
C GLU A 469 -27.60 13.28 21.87
N TRP A 470 -28.30 14.33 21.41
CA TRP A 470 -29.37 15.01 22.15
C TRP A 470 -30.68 14.19 22.10
N ARG A 471 -30.60 12.89 22.40
CA ARG A 471 -31.72 11.97 22.28
C ARG A 471 -32.48 11.82 23.57
N LYS A 472 -33.80 11.73 23.44
CA LYS A 472 -34.62 11.05 24.45
C LYS A 472 -34.14 9.59 24.50
N PRO A 473 -33.89 9.03 25.69
CA PRO A 473 -33.56 7.61 25.82
C PRO A 473 -34.58 6.76 25.06
N TYR A 474 -34.10 5.79 24.27
CA TYR A 474 -35.00 4.89 23.55
C TYR A 474 -35.95 4.21 24.53
N SER A 475 -37.26 4.32 24.29
CA SER A 475 -38.28 3.59 25.05
C SER A 475 -38.23 2.09 24.77
N HIS A 476 -37.70 1.72 23.59
CA HIS A 476 -37.54 0.35 23.12
C HIS A 476 -36.14 0.17 22.52
N LEU A 477 -35.39 -0.81 23.02
CA LEU A 477 -34.13 -1.23 22.41
C LEU A 477 -34.39 -2.34 21.39
N GLU A 478 -33.67 -2.34 20.28
CA GLU A 478 -33.72 -3.42 19.29
C GLU A 478 -33.39 -4.78 19.97
N ARG A 479 -34.10 -5.85 19.60
CA ARG A 479 -34.02 -7.14 20.31
C ARG A 479 -32.62 -7.77 20.32
N GLY A 480 -31.88 -7.68 19.22
CA GLY A 480 -30.49 -8.09 19.14
C GLY A 480 -29.61 -7.33 20.14
N LEU A 481 -29.72 -6.00 20.15
CA LEU A 481 -29.00 -5.14 21.10
C LEU A 481 -29.36 -5.46 22.56
N GLN A 482 -30.63 -5.72 22.89
CA GLN A 482 -31.04 -6.15 24.23
C GLN A 482 -30.31 -7.44 24.68
N ARG A 483 -30.18 -8.40 23.76
CA ARG A 483 -29.48 -9.66 24.04
C ARG A 483 -27.98 -9.47 24.17
N ASP A 484 -27.41 -8.60 23.35
CA ASP A 484 -25.99 -8.24 23.43
C ASP A 484 -25.67 -7.60 24.79
N ILE A 485 -26.45 -6.60 25.20
CA ILE A 485 -26.31 -5.95 26.52
C ILE A 485 -26.38 -6.99 27.64
N LYS A 486 -27.40 -7.86 27.60
CA LYS A 486 -27.57 -8.90 28.63
C LYS A 486 -26.41 -9.89 28.67
N ALA A 487 -25.87 -10.27 27.51
CA ALA A 487 -24.79 -11.25 27.42
C ALA A 487 -23.44 -10.69 27.86
N PHE A 488 -23.14 -9.44 27.51
CA PHE A 488 -21.81 -8.85 27.69
C PHE A 488 -21.69 -7.95 28.91
N PHE A 489 -22.74 -7.19 29.24
CA PHE A 489 -22.72 -6.19 30.30
C PHE A 489 -23.70 -6.51 31.45
N GLY A 490 -24.57 -7.52 31.27
CA GLY A 490 -25.64 -7.87 32.21
C GLY A 490 -26.86 -6.95 32.08
N ASP A 491 -26.66 -5.63 32.18
CA ASP A 491 -27.71 -4.63 32.04
C ASP A 491 -27.24 -3.34 31.34
N TYR A 492 -28.21 -2.51 30.94
CA TYR A 492 -27.97 -1.26 30.21
C TYR A 492 -27.21 -0.22 31.04
N ALA A 493 -27.44 -0.18 32.36
CA ALA A 493 -26.81 0.79 33.25
C ALA A 493 -25.29 0.53 33.33
N THR A 494 -24.91 -0.74 33.43
CA THR A 494 -23.53 -1.20 33.45
C THR A 494 -22.83 -0.91 32.11
N ALA A 495 -23.49 -1.23 30.99
CA ALA A 495 -22.95 -0.92 29.66
C ALA A 495 -22.65 0.58 29.49
N LYS A 496 -23.61 1.44 29.90
CA LYS A 496 -23.45 2.89 29.84
C LYS A 496 -22.35 3.39 30.78
N ALA A 497 -22.27 2.87 32.01
CA ALA A 497 -21.26 3.28 32.98
C ALA A 497 -19.84 2.98 32.50
N GLN A 498 -19.58 1.74 32.04
CA GLN A 498 -18.28 1.33 31.51
C GLN A 498 -17.86 2.15 30.28
N SER A 499 -18.80 2.38 29.36
CA SER A 499 -18.54 3.15 28.14
C SER A 499 -18.29 4.64 28.44
N THR A 500 -18.96 5.19 29.46
CA THR A 500 -18.74 6.58 29.91
C THR A 500 -17.37 6.74 30.56
N GLU A 501 -16.94 5.76 31.36
CA GLU A 501 -15.59 5.74 31.92
C GLU A 501 -14.54 5.74 30.80
N LEU A 502 -14.73 4.88 29.79
CA LEU A 502 -13.83 4.82 28.63
C LEU A 502 -13.82 6.14 27.83
N LEU A 503 -14.97 6.80 27.68
CA LEU A 503 -15.06 8.13 27.07
C LEU A 503 -14.21 9.15 27.83
N PHE A 504 -14.25 9.18 29.16
CA PHE A 504 -13.43 10.12 29.93
C PHE A 504 -11.94 9.80 29.90
N ARG A 505 -11.58 8.52 29.71
CA ARG A 505 -10.18 8.10 29.54
C ARG A 505 -9.51 8.68 28.29
N ILE A 506 -10.25 9.19 27.29
CA ILE A 506 -9.61 9.83 26.12
C ILE A 506 -8.82 11.09 26.47
N ALA A 507 -9.07 11.68 27.65
CA ALA A 507 -8.31 12.81 28.17
C ALA A 507 -6.98 12.41 28.84
N ASP A 508 -6.78 11.12 29.11
CA ASP A 508 -5.55 10.56 29.68
C ASP A 508 -4.51 10.36 28.57
N ILE A 509 -3.49 11.22 28.58
CA ILE A 509 -2.42 11.22 27.58
C ILE A 509 -1.64 9.90 27.59
N ALA A 510 -1.38 9.33 28.78
CA ALA A 510 -0.63 8.08 28.89
C ALA A 510 -1.44 6.90 28.32
N ALA A 511 -2.74 6.85 28.62
CA ALA A 511 -3.62 5.83 28.05
C ALA A 511 -3.73 5.93 26.52
N ILE A 512 -3.75 7.15 25.96
CA ILE A 512 -3.74 7.36 24.51
C ILE A 512 -2.41 6.97 23.89
N GLU A 513 -1.29 7.30 24.53
CA GLU A 513 0.05 6.89 24.07
C GLU A 513 0.20 5.36 24.05
N ASP A 514 -0.24 4.69 25.12
CA ASP A 514 -0.20 3.23 25.23
C ASP A 514 -1.07 2.57 24.15
N ALA A 515 -2.29 3.08 23.94
CA ALA A 515 -3.17 2.57 22.89
C ALA A 515 -2.62 2.84 21.47
N CYS A 516 -1.91 3.96 21.26
CA CYS A 516 -1.25 4.26 19.98
C CYS A 516 -0.09 3.31 19.73
N ARG A 517 0.68 2.95 20.77
CA ARG A 517 1.76 1.96 20.70
C ARG A 517 1.22 0.57 20.38
N GLU A 518 0.19 0.13 21.10
CA GLU A 518 -0.48 -1.14 20.83
C GLU A 518 -0.99 -1.21 19.37
N ALA A 519 -1.65 -0.15 18.89
CA ALA A 519 -2.12 -0.07 17.51
C ALA A 519 -0.98 -0.21 16.49
N ALA A 520 0.12 0.53 16.68
CA ALA A 520 1.28 0.47 15.77
C ALA A 520 1.96 -0.92 15.78
N GLU A 521 2.05 -1.57 16.95
CA GLU A 521 2.57 -2.94 17.08
C GLU A 521 1.72 -3.95 16.31
N HIS A 522 0.41 -3.73 16.19
CA HIS A 522 -0.52 -4.53 15.37
C HIS A 522 -0.58 -4.06 13.89
N GLY A 523 0.35 -3.20 13.47
CA GLY A 523 0.42 -2.70 12.09
C GLY A 523 -0.65 -1.68 11.73
N LEU A 524 -1.31 -1.06 12.71
CA LEU A 524 -2.37 -0.07 12.48
C LEU A 524 -1.79 1.35 12.40
N GLY A 525 -1.01 1.58 11.34
CA GLY A 525 -0.41 2.87 11.01
C GLY A 525 0.96 3.13 11.64
N TRP A 526 1.37 4.41 11.55
CA TRP A 526 2.69 4.88 11.92
C TRP A 526 2.67 5.73 13.18
N LEU A 527 3.43 5.29 14.18
CA LEU A 527 3.60 6.01 15.43
C LEU A 527 4.85 6.88 15.38
N GLU A 528 4.66 8.18 15.59
CA GLU A 528 5.70 9.11 16.04
C GLU A 528 5.64 9.16 17.58
N PRO A 529 6.58 8.53 18.30
CA PRO A 529 6.50 8.39 19.77
C PRO A 529 6.31 9.73 20.48
N GLY A 530 5.39 9.78 21.45
CA GLY A 530 5.01 10.99 22.18
C GLY A 530 4.29 12.07 21.35
N GLN A 531 4.15 11.90 20.03
CA GLN A 531 3.55 12.90 19.15
C GLN A 531 2.18 12.45 18.62
N SER A 532 2.15 11.37 17.84
CA SER A 532 0.95 10.99 17.12
C SER A 532 0.98 9.60 16.50
N LEU A 533 -0.21 9.01 16.34
CA LEU A 533 -0.44 7.88 15.45
C LEU A 533 -1.12 8.38 14.17
N GLN A 534 -0.59 8.02 13.01
CA GLN A 534 -1.16 8.37 11.71
C GLN A 534 -1.42 7.11 10.87
N LEU A 535 -2.61 7.00 10.29
CA LEU A 535 -3.07 5.79 9.63
C LEU A 535 -4.14 6.09 8.57
N HIS A 536 -4.30 5.17 7.62
CA HIS A 536 -5.37 5.19 6.66
C HIS A 536 -6.72 4.96 7.34
N VAL A 537 -7.77 5.65 6.90
CA VAL A 537 -9.08 5.63 7.57
C VAL A 537 -9.71 4.23 7.63
N SER A 538 -9.38 3.33 6.70
CA SER A 538 -9.86 1.94 6.71
C SER A 538 -9.39 1.14 7.93
N LEU A 539 -8.35 1.61 8.61
CA LEU A 539 -7.78 0.95 9.79
C LEU A 539 -8.40 1.44 11.11
N VAL A 540 -9.16 2.54 11.09
CA VAL A 540 -9.75 3.15 12.30
C VAL A 540 -10.63 2.15 13.06
N GLU A 541 -11.42 1.35 12.34
CA GLU A 541 -12.33 0.37 12.94
C GLU A 541 -11.61 -0.83 13.59
N GLN A 542 -10.32 -1.00 13.31
CA GLN A 542 -9.47 -2.02 13.93
C GLN A 542 -8.71 -1.50 15.16
N LEU A 543 -8.71 -0.18 15.40
CA LEU A 543 -8.02 0.42 16.53
C LEU A 543 -8.62 -0.04 17.88
N PRO A 544 -7.85 0.06 18.97
CA PRO A 544 -8.38 -0.08 20.33
C PRO A 544 -9.60 0.84 20.57
N PRO A 545 -10.59 0.41 21.37
CA PRO A 545 -11.83 1.17 21.64
C PRO A 545 -11.58 2.62 22.05
N LEU A 546 -10.53 2.86 22.87
CA LEU A 546 -10.15 4.18 23.33
C LEU A 546 -9.84 5.14 22.17
N LEU A 547 -9.08 4.69 21.18
CA LEU A 547 -8.73 5.50 20.00
C LEU A 547 -9.90 5.64 19.03
N ARG A 548 -10.76 4.62 18.92
CA ARG A 548 -12.01 4.70 18.15
C ARG A 548 -12.95 5.75 18.71
N ILE A 549 -13.08 5.84 20.04
CA ILE A 549 -13.85 6.89 20.71
C ILE A 549 -13.18 8.25 20.49
N TYR A 550 -11.86 8.35 20.58
CA TYR A 550 -11.13 9.59 20.32
C TYR A 550 -11.40 10.14 18.91
N VAL A 551 -11.30 9.30 17.88
CA VAL A 551 -11.63 9.66 16.49
C VAL A 551 -13.14 9.91 16.33
N GLY A 552 -13.98 9.11 16.98
CA GLY A 552 -15.43 9.27 16.99
C GLY A 552 -15.89 10.62 17.56
N CYS A 553 -15.24 11.12 18.63
CA CYS A 553 -15.51 12.45 19.18
C CYS A 553 -15.19 13.55 18.16
N ALA A 554 -14.11 13.39 17.39
CA ALA A 554 -13.81 14.31 16.29
C ALA A 554 -14.87 14.24 15.19
N ALA A 555 -15.39 13.04 14.92
CA ALA A 555 -16.45 12.80 13.96
C ALA A 555 -17.80 13.42 14.38
N VAL A 556 -18.08 13.51 15.68
CA VAL A 556 -19.26 14.23 16.19
C VAL A 556 -19.20 15.71 15.81
N LEU A 557 -18.00 16.33 15.85
CA LEU A 557 -17.81 17.74 15.52
C LEU A 557 -17.75 18.01 14.01
N TYR A 558 -17.01 17.18 13.27
CA TYR A 558 -16.73 17.39 11.85
C TYR A 558 -17.71 16.67 10.91
N GLY A 559 -18.30 15.56 11.35
CA GLY A 559 -19.02 14.60 10.50
C GLY A 559 -18.22 13.31 10.29
N ASP A 560 -18.46 12.58 9.20
CA ASP A 560 -17.82 11.28 8.98
C ASP A 560 -16.35 11.41 8.53
N TYR A 561 -15.43 10.81 9.31
CA TYR A 561 -14.01 10.76 9.02
C TYR A 561 -13.68 9.90 7.78
N ARG A 562 -14.58 9.00 7.36
CA ARG A 562 -14.37 8.10 6.21
C ARG A 562 -14.24 8.79 4.85
N ASN A 563 -14.43 10.11 4.79
CA ASN A 563 -14.24 10.89 3.57
C ASN A 563 -12.82 11.47 3.45
N ALA A 564 -11.96 11.25 4.45
CA ALA A 564 -10.53 11.48 4.38
C ALA A 564 -9.80 10.17 4.02
N ASP A 565 -8.56 10.26 3.55
CA ASP A 565 -7.73 9.07 3.33
C ASP A 565 -6.92 8.73 4.58
N LEU A 566 -6.36 9.75 5.24
CA LEU A 566 -5.59 9.58 6.47
C LEU A 566 -6.22 10.29 7.66
N VAL A 567 -6.10 9.67 8.82
CA VAL A 567 -6.36 10.26 10.13
C VAL A 567 -5.06 10.31 10.94
N LYS A 568 -4.83 11.44 11.63
CA LYS A 568 -3.71 11.65 12.55
C LYS A 568 -4.27 11.95 13.94
N ILE A 569 -4.03 11.03 14.87
CA ILE A 569 -4.40 11.14 16.29
C ILE A 569 -3.23 11.79 17.03
N HIS A 570 -3.42 12.98 17.59
CA HIS A 570 -2.38 13.69 18.33
C HIS A 570 -2.43 13.32 19.81
N ILE A 571 -1.36 12.70 20.32
CA ILE A 571 -1.31 12.11 21.67
C ILE A 571 -1.50 13.18 22.75
N ALA A 572 -0.66 14.22 22.76
CA ALA A 572 -0.63 15.18 23.86
C ALA A 572 -1.67 16.32 23.75
N SER A 573 -2.14 16.63 22.54
CA SER A 573 -2.76 17.93 22.26
C SER A 573 -4.28 17.91 22.09
N GLY A 574 -4.94 16.76 22.26
CA GLY A 574 -6.41 16.69 22.18
C GLY A 574 -6.95 16.99 20.77
N LYS A 575 -6.19 16.61 19.73
CA LYS A 575 -6.48 16.95 18.33
C LYS A 575 -6.56 15.72 17.45
N VAL A 576 -7.43 15.79 16.46
CA VAL A 576 -7.45 14.87 15.31
C VAL A 576 -7.19 15.69 14.05
N SER A 577 -6.39 15.18 13.12
CA SER A 577 -6.30 15.75 11.78
C SER A 577 -6.76 14.76 10.73
N LEU A 578 -7.59 15.22 9.82
CA LEU A 578 -8.07 14.47 8.67
C LEU A 578 -7.39 15.02 7.42
N MET A 579 -6.95 14.14 6.53
CA MET A 579 -6.22 14.51 5.31
C MET A 579 -6.79 13.77 4.12
N ARG A 580 -7.09 14.52 3.05
CA ARG A 580 -7.57 14.00 1.78
C ARG A 580 -6.54 14.28 0.70
N TYR A 581 -6.36 13.31 -0.18
CA TYR A 581 -5.44 13.31 -1.29
C TYR A 581 -6.20 13.18 -2.61
N ASP A 582 -5.54 13.49 -3.73
CA ASP A 582 -6.14 13.48 -5.06
C ASP A 582 -6.46 12.07 -5.58
N ASP A 583 -5.57 11.11 -5.40
CA ASP A 583 -5.75 9.70 -5.77
C ASP A 583 -4.90 8.80 -4.87
N PHE A 584 -5.35 8.65 -3.61
CA PHE A 584 -4.60 7.93 -2.59
C PHE A 584 -4.36 6.47 -2.98
N GLU A 585 -5.35 5.77 -3.53
CA GLU A 585 -5.22 4.36 -3.89
C GLU A 585 -4.39 4.15 -5.17
N GLY A 586 -4.66 4.94 -6.23
CA GLY A 586 -4.12 4.72 -7.56
C GLY A 586 -2.70 5.24 -7.78
N ARG A 587 -2.20 6.12 -6.90
CA ARG A 587 -0.85 6.72 -7.04
C ARG A 587 0.11 6.31 -5.93
N PRO A 588 1.41 6.15 -6.25
CA PRO A 588 2.43 5.91 -5.24
C PRO A 588 2.77 7.17 -4.42
N LEU A 589 2.62 8.34 -5.03
CA LEU A 589 2.86 9.67 -4.43
C LEU A 589 1.63 10.56 -4.62
N PRO A 590 0.53 10.31 -3.88
CA PRO A 590 -0.66 11.14 -3.97
C PRO A 590 -0.40 12.52 -3.36
N ARG A 591 -1.14 13.55 -3.79
CA ARG A 591 -0.93 14.94 -3.38
C ARG A 591 -1.98 15.37 -2.36
N LEU A 592 -1.56 16.01 -1.28
CA LEU A 592 -2.46 16.49 -0.23
C LEU A 592 -3.31 17.64 -0.78
N ILE A 593 -4.62 17.44 -0.88
CA ILE A 593 -5.56 18.46 -1.38
C ILE A 593 -6.30 19.16 -0.25
N GLU A 594 -6.47 18.50 0.88
CA GLU A 594 -7.24 19.02 2.00
C GLU A 594 -6.71 18.49 3.32
N ARG A 595 -6.65 19.36 4.33
CA ARG A 595 -6.37 18.99 5.71
C ARG A 595 -7.33 19.71 6.64
N VAL A 596 -7.95 18.97 7.53
CA VAL A 596 -8.82 19.51 8.58
C VAL A 596 -8.20 19.18 9.94
N LYS A 597 -8.09 20.17 10.83
CA LYS A 597 -7.65 19.97 12.22
C LYS A 597 -8.81 20.21 13.17
N ILE A 598 -9.18 19.20 13.93
CA ILE A 598 -10.28 19.22 14.87
C ILE A 598 -9.69 19.27 16.28
N LYS A 599 -9.94 20.37 17.00
CA LYS A 599 -9.49 20.61 18.37
C LYS A 599 -10.61 20.20 19.34
N LEU A 600 -10.48 19.01 19.93
CA LEU A 600 -11.56 18.43 20.76
C LEU A 600 -11.84 19.26 22.02
N ARG A 601 -10.81 19.89 22.59
CA ARG A 601 -10.96 20.71 23.82
C ARG A 601 -11.61 22.06 23.55
N ASP A 602 -11.24 22.67 22.41
CA ASP A 602 -11.71 24.00 22.03
C ASP A 602 -13.04 23.94 21.25
N LEU A 603 -13.48 22.74 20.85
CA LEU A 603 -14.62 22.48 19.96
C LEU A 603 -14.52 23.27 18.65
N ASP A 604 -13.31 23.39 18.13
CA ASP A 604 -12.93 24.24 17.00
C ASP A 604 -12.32 23.42 15.85
N ILE A 605 -12.48 23.91 14.62
CA ILE A 605 -12.06 23.23 13.39
C ILE A 605 -11.30 24.20 12.49
N ASP A 606 -10.03 23.91 12.22
CA ASP A 606 -9.23 24.62 11.21
C ASP A 606 -9.26 23.85 9.88
N TYR A 607 -9.65 24.53 8.80
CA TYR A 607 -9.68 23.96 7.45
C TYR A 607 -8.52 24.51 6.59
N PHE A 608 -7.83 23.62 5.87
CA PHE A 608 -6.75 23.96 4.95
C PHE A 608 -6.99 23.29 3.60
N ALA A 609 -7.19 24.08 2.54
CA ALA A 609 -7.21 23.59 1.16
C ALA A 609 -5.88 23.90 0.48
N TYR A 610 -5.39 22.92 -0.30
CA TYR A 610 -4.17 23.05 -1.09
C TYR A 610 -4.55 23.12 -2.58
N GLY A 611 -3.89 23.99 -3.33
CA GLY A 611 -4.31 24.41 -4.66
C GLY A 611 -3.45 25.57 -5.15
N GLU A 612 -4.07 26.66 -5.61
CA GLU A 612 -3.36 27.82 -6.16
C GLU A 612 -2.50 28.55 -5.12
N GLU A 613 -3.01 28.72 -3.89
CA GLU A 613 -2.30 29.47 -2.84
C GLU A 613 -1.17 28.67 -2.18
N TYR A 614 -1.33 27.34 -2.12
CA TYR A 614 -0.34 26.42 -1.56
C TYR A 614 -0.21 25.19 -2.46
N ALA A 615 0.98 25.01 -3.06
CA ALA A 615 1.26 23.84 -3.87
C ALA A 615 1.03 22.56 -3.05
N PRO A 616 0.20 21.62 -3.54
CA PRO A 616 -0.18 20.44 -2.77
C PRO A 616 1.03 19.48 -2.65
N PRO A 617 1.55 19.24 -1.43
CA PRO A 617 2.74 18.40 -1.24
C PRO A 617 2.43 16.93 -1.54
N PHE A 618 3.47 16.17 -1.90
CA PHE A 618 3.37 14.72 -2.03
C PHE A 618 3.28 14.04 -0.66
N LEU A 619 2.63 12.88 -0.63
CA LEU A 619 2.76 11.91 0.45
C LEU A 619 3.90 10.94 0.14
N PHE A 620 5.05 11.17 0.75
CA PHE A 620 6.14 10.19 0.75
C PHE A 620 5.91 9.12 1.81
N ASP A 621 6.58 7.98 1.66
CA ASP A 621 6.51 6.82 2.57
C ASP A 621 5.06 6.40 2.88
N LYS A 622 4.19 6.42 1.88
CA LYS A 622 2.76 6.08 2.01
C LYS A 622 2.56 4.71 2.66
N SER A 623 3.47 3.75 2.45
CA SER A 623 3.42 2.44 3.11
C SER A 623 3.41 2.50 4.64
N ARG A 624 3.85 3.59 5.27
CA ARG A 624 3.76 3.81 6.73
C ARG A 624 2.33 3.87 7.24
N TYR A 625 1.40 4.35 6.42
CA TYR A 625 0.03 4.65 6.86
C TYR A 625 -0.99 3.57 6.48
N ILE A 626 -0.58 2.62 5.64
CA ILE A 626 -1.36 1.43 5.24
C ILE A 626 -0.67 0.17 5.77
N ASN A 627 -1.36 -0.97 5.74
CA ASN A 627 -0.80 -2.26 6.14
C ASN A 627 -0.86 -3.28 5.01
N GLU A 628 -0.38 -4.49 5.28
CA GLU A 628 -0.31 -5.60 4.34
C GLU A 628 -1.66 -6.05 3.79
N GLU A 629 -2.78 -5.69 4.42
CA GLU A 629 -4.12 -5.99 3.91
C GLU A 629 -4.57 -5.00 2.83
N PHE A 630 -3.87 -3.87 2.69
CA PHE A 630 -4.17 -2.86 1.69
C PHE A 630 -3.79 -3.36 0.29
N PRO A 631 -4.66 -3.24 -0.74
CA PRO A 631 -4.46 -3.88 -2.04
C PRO A 631 -3.11 -3.58 -2.72
N SER A 632 -2.64 -2.34 -2.64
CA SER A 632 -1.40 -1.88 -3.28
C SER A 632 -0.17 -1.92 -2.36
N TYR A 633 -0.25 -2.48 -1.15
CA TYR A 633 0.85 -2.43 -0.17
C TYR A 633 2.18 -3.00 -0.69
N PRO A 634 2.23 -4.21 -1.32
CA PRO A 634 3.51 -4.76 -1.78
C PRO A 634 4.16 -3.94 -2.89
N VAL A 635 3.36 -3.43 -3.84
CA VAL A 635 3.87 -2.60 -4.94
C VAL A 635 4.28 -1.20 -4.47
N GLN A 636 3.59 -0.64 -3.46
CA GLN A 636 3.98 0.60 -2.80
C GLN A 636 5.36 0.46 -2.13
N LEU A 637 5.59 -0.62 -1.38
CA LEU A 637 6.90 -0.88 -0.76
C LEU A 637 8.02 -1.02 -1.79
N ALA A 638 7.74 -1.70 -2.91
CA ALA A 638 8.71 -1.86 -3.99
C ALA A 638 9.04 -0.51 -4.65
N PHE A 639 8.04 0.33 -4.90
CA PHE A 639 8.22 1.69 -5.42
C PHE A 639 9.10 2.54 -4.49
N GLU A 640 8.77 2.57 -3.19
CA GLU A 640 9.52 3.35 -2.20
C GLU A 640 10.96 2.87 -2.07
N ALA A 641 11.19 1.55 -2.07
CA ALA A 641 12.54 0.99 -2.06
C ALA A 641 13.32 1.35 -3.33
N ALA A 642 12.67 1.36 -4.50
CA ALA A 642 13.30 1.78 -5.76
C ALA A 642 13.64 3.28 -5.75
N LEU A 643 12.75 4.12 -5.20
CA LEU A 643 12.97 5.55 -5.06
C LEU A 643 14.12 5.88 -4.10
N ASP A 644 14.16 5.21 -2.94
CA ASP A 644 15.24 5.35 -1.94
C ASP A 644 16.58 4.88 -2.52
N ALA A 645 16.59 3.77 -3.26
CA ALA A 645 17.79 3.24 -3.91
C ALA A 645 18.43 4.20 -4.93
N LEU A 646 17.70 5.20 -5.44
CA LEU A 646 18.30 6.24 -6.29
C LEU A 646 19.26 7.15 -5.51
N GLY A 647 19.05 7.33 -4.20
CA GLY A 647 19.84 8.24 -3.38
C GLY A 647 19.73 9.72 -3.77
N LEU A 648 18.67 10.10 -4.48
CA LEU A 648 18.49 11.45 -5.04
C LEU A 648 17.74 12.43 -4.12
N PHE A 649 17.09 11.94 -3.06
CA PHE A 649 16.13 12.72 -2.28
C PHE A 649 16.35 12.57 -0.78
N ASP A 650 16.22 13.69 -0.05
CA ASP A 650 15.93 13.66 1.37
C ASP A 650 14.40 13.64 1.56
N LEU A 651 13.88 12.49 1.95
CA LEU A 651 12.44 12.27 2.17
C LEU A 651 12.00 12.54 3.62
N THR A 652 12.89 13.09 4.46
CA THR A 652 12.52 13.42 5.84
C THR A 652 11.48 14.55 5.91
N GLY A 653 10.64 14.52 6.94
CA GLY A 653 9.58 15.51 7.13
C GLY A 653 8.53 15.46 6.00
N TYR A 654 8.45 16.55 5.21
CA TYR A 654 7.53 16.66 4.07
C TYR A 654 8.18 16.29 2.72
N GLY A 655 9.47 15.98 2.72
CA GLY A 655 10.25 15.76 1.50
C GLY A 655 10.35 17.01 0.60
N PRO A 656 10.90 16.84 -0.62
CA PRO A 656 11.05 17.95 -1.57
C PRO A 656 9.70 18.42 -2.12
N PRO A 657 9.55 19.72 -2.45
CA PRO A 657 8.39 20.21 -3.17
C PRO A 657 8.17 19.45 -4.50
N PRO A 658 6.91 19.24 -4.95
CA PRO A 658 6.63 18.45 -6.15
C PRO A 658 7.37 18.89 -7.42
N GLY A 659 7.59 20.20 -7.60
CA GLY A 659 8.36 20.74 -8.72
C GLY A 659 9.82 20.28 -8.69
N ILE A 660 10.50 20.50 -7.56
CA ILE A 660 11.89 20.08 -7.34
C ILE A 660 12.05 18.57 -7.48
N PHE A 661 11.10 17.79 -6.95
CA PHE A 661 11.09 16.34 -7.08
C PHE A 661 11.04 15.90 -8.56
N SER A 662 10.08 16.48 -9.31
CA SER A 662 9.87 16.13 -10.72
C SER A 662 11.04 16.56 -11.61
N GLU A 663 11.59 17.76 -11.37
CA GLU A 663 12.77 18.28 -12.07
C GLU A 663 14.01 17.41 -11.80
N THR A 664 14.20 16.98 -10.55
CA THR A 664 15.30 16.10 -10.18
C THR A 664 15.18 14.74 -10.88
N LEU A 665 14.02 14.09 -10.83
CA LEU A 665 13.81 12.84 -11.57
C LEU A 665 14.09 13.01 -13.07
N ALA A 666 13.56 14.07 -13.69
CA ALA A 666 13.76 14.36 -15.10
C ALA A 666 15.24 14.57 -15.46
N ARG A 667 15.98 15.33 -14.64
CA ARG A 667 17.43 15.55 -14.81
C ARG A 667 18.22 14.23 -14.74
N HIS A 668 17.84 13.33 -13.84
CA HIS A 668 18.43 12.00 -13.71
C HIS A 668 17.79 10.96 -14.66
N ARG A 669 16.96 11.41 -15.62
CA ARG A 669 16.29 10.61 -16.65
C ARG A 669 15.44 9.46 -16.09
N TRP A 670 14.75 9.73 -15.00
CA TRP A 670 13.73 8.87 -14.39
C TRP A 670 12.34 9.48 -14.53
N THR A 671 11.33 8.61 -14.62
CA THR A 671 9.92 8.99 -14.53
C THR A 671 9.14 7.93 -13.77
N ILE A 672 7.93 8.26 -13.35
CA ILE A 672 7.02 7.37 -12.63
C ILE A 672 5.92 6.93 -13.59
N GLU A 673 5.76 5.62 -13.76
CA GLU A 673 4.67 5.00 -14.51
C GLU A 673 3.89 4.05 -13.59
N GLY A 674 2.70 4.47 -13.16
CA GLY A 674 1.95 3.73 -12.14
C GLY A 674 2.73 3.64 -10.82
N PHE A 675 3.10 2.42 -10.40
CA PHE A 675 3.93 2.14 -9.22
C PHE A 675 5.37 1.77 -9.59
N ASP A 676 5.78 1.99 -10.84
CA ASP A 676 7.12 1.69 -11.32
C ASP A 676 7.93 2.98 -11.54
N LEU A 677 9.19 2.93 -11.14
CA LEU A 677 10.18 3.93 -11.51
C LEU A 677 10.91 3.44 -12.75
N VAL A 678 10.78 4.16 -13.86
CA VAL A 678 11.31 3.74 -15.16
C VAL A 678 12.23 4.78 -15.77
N ARG A 679 13.22 4.32 -16.53
CA ARG A 679 14.12 5.19 -17.30
C ARG A 679 13.36 5.84 -18.45
N VAL A 680 13.59 7.15 -18.65
CA VAL A 680 12.93 7.94 -19.69
C VAL A 680 13.33 7.46 -21.09
N GLN A 681 12.33 7.12 -21.92
CA GLN A 681 12.56 6.62 -23.28
C GLN A 681 12.66 7.72 -24.34
N SER A 682 12.33 8.97 -24.02
CA SER A 682 12.49 10.09 -24.95
C SER A 682 13.95 10.59 -25.00
N VAL A 683 14.42 10.94 -26.18
CA VAL A 683 15.75 11.55 -26.38
C VAL A 683 15.76 12.97 -25.80
N PRO A 684 16.78 13.37 -25.00
CA PRO A 684 16.90 14.74 -24.49
C PRO A 684 17.32 15.72 -25.59
N GLU A 685 17.13 17.01 -25.35
CA GLU A 685 17.74 18.05 -26.18
C GLU A 685 19.25 18.07 -25.94
N LEU A 686 20.03 18.43 -26.98
CA LEU A 686 21.49 18.38 -26.87
C LEU A 686 22.05 19.34 -25.83
N ASP A 687 21.39 20.48 -25.61
CA ASP A 687 21.81 21.47 -24.63
C ASP A 687 21.25 21.20 -23.22
N ASP A 688 20.49 20.11 -23.04
CA ASP A 688 20.09 19.67 -21.72
C ASP A 688 21.34 19.26 -20.90
N PRO A 689 21.32 19.48 -19.57
CA PRO A 689 22.39 19.06 -18.68
C PRO A 689 22.67 17.55 -18.76
N CYS A 690 23.95 17.20 -18.78
CA CYS A 690 24.47 15.84 -18.68
C CYS A 690 25.47 15.82 -17.52
N GLY A 691 24.98 15.49 -16.33
CA GLY A 691 25.67 15.75 -15.06
C GLY A 691 25.49 17.20 -14.62
N ARG A 692 26.31 17.64 -13.68
CA ARG A 692 26.24 18.97 -13.07
C ARG A 692 26.93 20.04 -13.90
N PHE A 693 28.00 19.68 -14.63
CA PHE A 693 28.88 20.64 -15.29
C PHE A 693 28.84 20.62 -16.81
N LEU A 694 28.32 19.55 -17.41
CA LEU A 694 28.34 19.33 -18.85
C LEU A 694 26.93 19.28 -19.42
N THR A 695 26.83 19.38 -20.74
CA THR A 695 25.63 19.14 -21.56
C THR A 695 25.83 17.91 -22.43
N PHE A 696 24.74 17.30 -22.91
CA PHE A 696 24.84 16.17 -23.85
C PHE A 696 25.63 16.54 -25.10
N ARG A 697 25.48 17.78 -25.60
CA ARG A 697 26.20 18.32 -26.75
C ARG A 697 27.71 18.21 -26.54
N GLN A 698 28.22 18.55 -25.36
CA GLN A 698 29.66 18.53 -25.10
C GLN A 698 30.23 17.12 -25.17
N LEU A 699 29.51 16.10 -24.71
CA LEU A 699 29.95 14.70 -24.79
C LEU A 699 29.68 14.05 -26.16
N ILE A 700 28.75 14.59 -26.95
CA ILE A 700 28.36 14.05 -28.26
C ILE A 700 29.13 14.69 -29.41
N ALA A 701 29.39 15.99 -29.33
CA ALA A 701 30.06 16.77 -30.36
C ALA A 701 31.49 17.16 -29.94
N CYS A 702 32.15 16.32 -29.15
CA CYS A 702 33.58 16.44 -28.90
C CYS A 702 34.40 15.52 -29.81
N GLY A 703 35.53 16.03 -30.30
CA GLY A 703 36.51 15.26 -31.05
C GLY A 703 36.79 15.77 -32.46
N GLU A 704 38.05 15.63 -32.87
CA GLU A 704 38.60 16.18 -34.12
C GLU A 704 37.87 15.63 -35.36
N THR A 705 37.48 14.35 -35.33
CA THR A 705 36.78 13.73 -36.47
C THR A 705 35.38 14.30 -36.64
N GLN A 706 34.64 14.52 -35.55
CA GLN A 706 33.31 15.11 -35.62
C GLN A 706 33.41 16.57 -36.10
N ALA A 707 34.34 17.35 -35.54
CA ALA A 707 34.57 18.74 -35.91
C ALA A 707 34.99 18.91 -37.38
N SER A 708 35.87 18.04 -37.89
CA SER A 708 36.35 18.11 -39.28
C SER A 708 35.34 17.61 -40.31
N THR A 709 34.50 16.63 -39.96
CA THR A 709 33.53 16.04 -40.90
C THR A 709 32.16 16.72 -40.88
N GLY A 710 31.80 17.38 -39.78
CA GLY A 710 30.47 17.99 -39.59
C GLY A 710 29.33 16.98 -39.55
N LEU A 711 29.62 15.68 -39.37
CA LEU A 711 28.60 14.64 -39.32
C LEU A 711 27.73 14.79 -38.07
N ALA A 712 26.42 14.54 -38.25
CA ALA A 712 25.47 14.46 -37.15
C ALA A 712 25.76 13.20 -36.32
N ASN A 713 26.49 13.37 -35.21
CA ASN A 713 26.95 12.29 -34.34
C ASN A 713 25.91 11.94 -33.25
N LEU A 714 24.63 11.90 -33.59
CA LEU A 714 23.56 11.80 -32.58
C LEU A 714 23.33 10.35 -32.16
N PRO A 715 23.31 10.03 -30.85
CA PRO A 715 22.86 8.74 -30.37
C PRO A 715 21.39 8.50 -30.75
N LYS A 716 21.08 7.27 -31.17
CA LYS A 716 19.73 6.87 -31.58
C LYS A 716 19.00 6.10 -30.49
N GLN A 717 19.73 5.46 -29.58
CA GLN A 717 19.16 4.72 -28.46
C GLN A 717 19.03 5.64 -27.23
N PRO A 718 17.86 5.72 -26.58
CA PRO A 718 17.71 6.44 -25.31
C PRO A 718 18.71 5.99 -24.23
N GLU A 719 19.05 4.71 -24.21
CA GLU A 719 20.03 4.15 -23.27
C GLU A 719 21.46 4.67 -23.48
N SER A 720 21.80 5.14 -24.68
CA SER A 720 23.07 5.82 -24.91
C SER A 720 23.13 7.14 -24.14
N TYR A 721 22.01 7.87 -24.04
CA TYR A 721 21.93 9.09 -23.22
C TYR A 721 21.94 8.79 -21.73
N HIS A 722 21.33 7.67 -21.28
CA HIS A 722 21.46 7.22 -19.89
C HIS A 722 22.92 6.94 -19.53
N ALA A 723 23.63 6.19 -20.39
CA ALA A 723 25.02 5.85 -20.15
C ALA A 723 25.95 7.08 -20.14
N LEU A 724 25.70 8.07 -21.00
CA LEU A 724 26.46 9.33 -20.99
C LEU A 724 26.22 10.13 -19.71
N LEU A 725 24.97 10.18 -19.23
CA LEU A 725 24.62 10.84 -17.98
C LEU A 725 25.28 10.16 -16.78
N GLU A 726 25.22 8.83 -16.72
CA GLU A 726 25.86 8.05 -15.65
C GLU A 726 27.38 8.23 -15.66
N LEU A 727 28.03 8.20 -16.83
CA LEU A 727 29.46 8.51 -16.95
C LEU A 727 29.78 9.92 -16.42
N ALA A 728 28.94 10.90 -16.73
CA ALA A 728 29.12 12.26 -16.25
C ALA A 728 29.00 12.32 -14.72
N GLU A 729 27.90 11.83 -14.14
CA GLU A 729 27.62 11.92 -12.70
C GLU A 729 28.60 11.10 -11.84
N GLN A 730 29.03 9.94 -12.34
CA GLN A 730 29.81 8.99 -11.55
C GLN A 730 31.32 9.19 -11.68
N VAL A 731 31.78 9.82 -12.77
CA VAL A 731 33.22 9.99 -13.04
C VAL A 731 33.57 11.45 -13.31
N LEU A 732 32.93 12.10 -14.30
CA LEU A 732 33.37 13.42 -14.76
C LEU A 732 33.04 14.54 -13.77
N ASP A 733 31.85 14.54 -13.18
CA ASP A 733 31.45 15.53 -12.19
C ASP A 733 32.38 15.50 -10.96
N PRO A 734 32.70 14.34 -10.35
CA PRO A 734 33.73 14.26 -9.30
C PRO A 734 35.11 14.77 -9.73
N VAL A 735 35.55 14.45 -10.96
CA VAL A 735 36.84 14.94 -11.48
C VAL A 735 36.81 16.45 -11.62
N ILE A 736 35.75 17.02 -12.19
CA ILE A 736 35.57 18.46 -12.38
C ILE A 736 35.50 19.18 -11.02
N ASP A 737 34.86 18.56 -10.03
CA ASP A 737 34.80 19.08 -8.67
C ASP A 737 36.15 19.19 -8.00
N TYR A 738 37.01 18.19 -8.20
CA TYR A 738 38.29 18.13 -7.52
C TYR A 738 39.38 18.92 -8.26
N PHE A 739 39.49 18.75 -9.58
CA PHE A 739 40.56 19.32 -10.39
C PHE A 739 40.16 20.57 -11.18
N GLY A 740 38.88 20.92 -11.23
CA GLY A 740 38.35 21.99 -12.08
C GLY A 740 37.97 21.50 -13.48
N MET A 741 37.58 22.44 -14.35
CA MET A 741 36.95 22.11 -15.63
C MET A 741 37.86 21.31 -16.57
N ILE A 742 37.31 20.26 -17.16
CA ILE A 742 38.03 19.37 -18.09
C ILE A 742 37.89 19.80 -19.56
N ARG A 743 38.87 19.42 -20.38
CA ARG A 743 38.81 19.51 -21.83
C ARG A 743 38.53 18.14 -22.45
N LEU A 744 37.33 18.00 -23.00
CA LEU A 744 36.91 16.79 -23.72
C LEU A 744 37.61 16.70 -25.08
N THR A 745 38.27 15.56 -25.36
CA THR A 745 38.98 15.31 -26.61
C THR A 745 38.29 14.28 -27.49
N TYR A 746 37.49 13.39 -26.92
CA TYR A 746 36.68 12.43 -27.65
C TYR A 746 35.56 11.89 -26.75
N GLY A 747 34.38 11.61 -27.30
CA GLY A 747 33.21 11.21 -26.51
C GLY A 747 32.37 10.20 -27.26
N PHE A 748 31.05 10.39 -27.32
CA PHE A 748 30.18 9.46 -28.04
C PHE A 748 30.60 9.29 -29.51
N CYS A 749 30.51 8.08 -30.04
CA CYS A 749 30.81 7.77 -31.43
C CYS A 749 29.70 6.94 -32.07
N SER A 750 28.90 7.59 -32.92
CA SER A 750 27.89 6.92 -33.72
C SER A 750 28.52 5.92 -34.71
N PRO A 751 27.79 4.87 -35.13
CA PRO A 751 28.25 3.96 -36.18
C PRO A 751 28.63 4.67 -37.49
N GLU A 752 28.01 5.81 -37.80
CA GLU A 752 28.34 6.66 -38.95
C GLU A 752 29.68 7.37 -38.79
N LEU A 753 29.96 7.93 -37.60
CA LEU A 753 31.24 8.58 -37.29
C LEU A 753 32.38 7.55 -37.22
N ALA A 754 32.13 6.39 -36.62
CA ALA A 754 33.13 5.31 -36.49
C ALA A 754 33.70 4.87 -37.86
N ARG A 755 32.87 4.87 -38.93
CA ARG A 755 33.34 4.55 -40.30
C ARG A 755 34.36 5.54 -40.86
N LYS A 756 34.48 6.73 -40.28
CA LYS A 756 35.46 7.75 -40.65
C LYS A 756 36.76 7.65 -39.84
N ILE A 757 36.87 6.70 -38.91
CA ILE A 757 38.04 6.49 -38.05
C ILE A 757 38.66 5.11 -38.35
N PRO A 758 39.33 4.94 -39.52
CA PRO A 758 39.84 3.64 -39.92
C PRO A 758 41.01 3.18 -39.04
N GLY A 759 40.89 1.97 -38.48
CA GLY A 759 41.99 1.25 -37.83
C GLY A 759 42.42 1.73 -36.45
N ARG A 760 41.73 2.72 -35.86
CA ARG A 760 42.00 3.20 -34.48
C ARG A 760 40.97 2.72 -33.44
N ILE A 761 39.84 2.17 -33.86
CA ILE A 761 38.74 1.73 -33.00
C ILE A 761 38.53 0.22 -33.15
N ASP A 762 38.22 -0.46 -32.03
CA ASP A 762 37.66 -1.82 -32.00
C ASP A 762 36.16 -1.74 -31.65
N PRO A 763 35.25 -1.69 -32.65
CA PRO A 763 33.84 -1.38 -32.43
C PRO A 763 33.13 -2.33 -31.45
N LYS A 764 33.59 -3.58 -31.32
CA LYS A 764 32.96 -4.58 -30.44
C LYS A 764 33.23 -4.33 -28.96
N ARG A 765 34.27 -3.56 -28.65
CA ARG A 765 34.79 -3.32 -27.29
C ARG A 765 34.86 -1.83 -26.95
N ASP A 766 34.54 -0.98 -27.90
CA ASP A 766 34.59 0.47 -27.75
C ASP A 766 33.30 1.00 -27.12
N GLN A 767 33.40 1.41 -25.86
CA GLN A 767 32.30 1.99 -25.09
C GLN A 767 31.95 3.43 -25.53
N HIS A 768 32.70 4.05 -26.45
CA HIS A 768 32.27 5.29 -27.11
C HIS A 768 31.01 5.06 -27.97
N ALA A 769 30.76 3.84 -28.44
CA ALA A 769 29.51 3.49 -29.14
C ALA A 769 28.28 3.41 -28.20
N ALA A 770 28.51 3.52 -26.90
CA ALA A 770 27.52 3.39 -25.85
C ALA A 770 26.59 2.17 -26.02
N HIS A 771 25.28 2.40 -26.06
CA HIS A 771 24.27 1.36 -26.19
C HIS A 771 23.76 1.20 -27.63
N GLU A 772 24.42 1.80 -28.62
CA GLU A 772 23.98 1.74 -30.01
C GLU A 772 23.91 0.30 -30.54
N VAL A 773 23.02 0.11 -31.51
CA VAL A 773 22.80 -1.17 -32.18
C VAL A 773 23.22 -1.08 -33.64
N ASN A 774 23.66 -2.21 -34.18
CA ASN A 774 23.93 -2.34 -35.59
C ASN A 774 22.62 -2.53 -36.40
N ARG A 775 22.75 -2.68 -37.73
CA ARG A 775 21.58 -2.84 -38.63
C ARG A 775 20.74 -4.08 -38.36
N LEU A 776 21.26 -5.07 -37.63
CA LEU A 776 20.56 -6.30 -37.25
C LEU A 776 19.91 -6.19 -35.86
N GLY A 777 20.00 -5.03 -35.19
CA GLY A 777 19.50 -4.84 -33.82
C GLY A 777 20.42 -5.36 -32.72
N ASN A 778 21.59 -5.93 -33.06
CA ASN A 778 22.55 -6.39 -32.07
C ASN A 778 23.36 -5.21 -31.53
N ARG A 779 23.71 -5.23 -30.23
CA ARG A 779 24.57 -4.22 -29.59
C ARG A 779 25.90 -4.09 -30.34
N VAL A 780 26.34 -2.84 -30.58
CA VAL A 780 27.63 -2.55 -31.22
C VAL A 780 28.78 -2.92 -30.28
N CYS A 781 28.68 -2.49 -29.02
CA CYS A 781 29.62 -2.82 -27.95
C CYS A 781 28.93 -3.71 -26.92
N GLU A 782 29.50 -4.89 -26.66
CA GLU A 782 28.94 -5.85 -25.69
C GLU A 782 29.15 -5.41 -24.23
N ARG A 783 30.08 -4.48 -23.98
CA ARG A 783 30.39 -3.96 -22.64
C ARG A 783 29.32 -3.03 -22.08
N LEU A 784 28.51 -2.42 -22.95
CA LEU A 784 27.54 -1.37 -22.59
C LEU A 784 28.20 -0.20 -21.83
N GLY A 785 27.41 0.73 -21.29
CA GLY A 785 27.94 1.94 -20.65
C GLY A 785 28.39 2.98 -21.67
N ALA A 786 29.21 3.94 -21.26
CA ALA A 786 29.77 4.99 -22.13
C ALA A 786 31.23 5.26 -21.79
N ALA A 787 31.97 5.85 -22.73
CA ALA A 787 33.36 6.26 -22.54
C ALA A 787 33.65 7.66 -23.05
N VAL A 788 34.73 8.24 -22.54
CA VAL A 788 35.18 9.58 -22.84
C VAL A 788 36.70 9.69 -22.71
N ASP A 789 37.29 10.49 -23.59
CA ASP A 789 38.68 10.88 -23.53
C ASP A 789 38.75 12.37 -23.15
N PHE A 790 39.55 12.70 -22.14
CA PHE A 790 39.69 14.09 -21.69
C PHE A 790 41.07 14.38 -21.09
N LEU A 791 41.34 15.68 -20.97
CA LEU A 791 42.51 16.25 -20.34
C LEU A 791 42.08 17.25 -19.26
N VAL A 792 42.84 17.34 -18.16
CA VAL A 792 42.79 18.48 -17.24
C VAL A 792 43.96 19.39 -17.58
N GLU A 793 43.69 20.65 -17.93
CA GLU A 793 44.78 21.58 -18.28
C GLU A 793 45.61 21.91 -17.03
N ASP A 794 46.93 22.04 -17.23
CA ASP A 794 47.92 22.35 -16.19
C ASP A 794 48.10 21.30 -15.07
N GLU A 795 47.43 20.15 -15.15
CA GLU A 795 47.56 19.03 -14.20
C GLU A 795 48.26 17.81 -14.81
N SER A 796 48.85 16.98 -13.95
CA SER A 796 49.43 15.69 -14.36
C SER A 796 48.33 14.66 -14.57
N MET A 797 48.20 14.12 -15.79
CA MET A 797 47.18 13.10 -16.06
C MET A 797 47.44 11.78 -15.35
N LEU A 798 48.67 11.54 -14.87
CA LEU A 798 48.96 10.42 -13.97
C LEU A 798 48.28 10.62 -12.61
N GLU A 799 48.36 11.83 -12.06
CA GLU A 799 47.75 12.18 -10.77
C GLU A 799 46.21 12.13 -10.88
N VAL A 800 45.65 12.65 -11.98
CA VAL A 800 44.22 12.55 -12.28
C VAL A 800 43.78 11.08 -12.39
N ALA A 801 44.52 10.24 -13.11
CA ALA A 801 44.20 8.82 -13.25
C ALA A 801 44.28 8.06 -11.92
N GLN A 802 45.29 8.35 -11.09
CA GLN A 802 45.42 7.76 -9.75
C GLN A 802 44.30 8.22 -8.81
N TRP A 803 43.85 9.48 -8.94
CA TRP A 803 42.73 10.00 -8.16
C TRP A 803 41.40 9.37 -8.57
N ILE A 804 41.13 9.22 -9.88
CA ILE A 804 39.95 8.52 -10.41
C ILE A 804 39.91 7.10 -9.88
N LEU A 805 41.05 6.42 -9.90
CA LEU A 805 41.21 5.08 -9.35
C LEU A 805 40.81 5.05 -7.87
N ALA A 806 41.30 5.97 -7.05
CA ALA A 806 40.99 5.99 -5.63
C ALA A 806 39.56 6.45 -5.28
N SER A 807 38.95 7.30 -6.12
CA SER A 807 37.81 8.14 -5.70
C SER A 807 36.52 7.91 -6.49
N THR A 808 36.57 7.20 -7.62
CA THR A 808 35.39 7.03 -8.50
C THR A 808 35.16 5.58 -8.90
N PRO A 809 33.89 5.19 -9.16
CA PRO A 809 33.59 3.95 -9.87
C PRO A 809 33.87 4.11 -11.37
N PHE A 810 34.49 3.12 -12.00
CA PHE A 810 34.73 3.11 -13.44
C PHE A 810 34.84 1.66 -13.93
N ASP A 811 34.57 1.45 -15.21
CA ASP A 811 34.73 0.16 -15.86
C ASP A 811 36.18 -0.02 -16.33
N ARG A 812 36.71 0.94 -17.11
CA ARG A 812 38.07 0.88 -17.65
C ARG A 812 38.74 2.25 -17.66
N LEU A 813 40.04 2.26 -17.39
CA LEU A 813 40.89 3.45 -17.47
C LEU A 813 42.12 3.13 -18.32
N TYR A 814 42.32 3.87 -19.41
CA TYR A 814 43.53 3.79 -20.22
C TYR A 814 44.37 5.05 -20.04
N PHE A 815 45.60 4.86 -19.59
CA PHE A 815 46.57 5.92 -19.35
C PHE A 815 47.64 5.92 -20.45
N TYR A 816 47.83 7.07 -21.09
CA TYR A 816 48.71 7.23 -22.26
C TYR A 816 50.01 7.98 -21.95
N GLY A 817 50.04 8.77 -20.88
CA GLY A 817 51.17 9.59 -20.47
C GLY A 817 50.71 10.84 -19.72
N ASP A 818 51.64 11.51 -19.01
CA ASP A 818 51.33 12.61 -18.08
C ASP A 818 50.66 13.82 -18.75
N ASP A 819 50.95 14.08 -20.03
CA ASP A 819 50.43 15.22 -20.80
C ASP A 819 49.44 14.82 -21.90
N LEU A 820 48.97 13.57 -21.89
CA LEU A 820 48.06 13.02 -22.90
C LEU A 820 46.67 12.75 -22.32
N PRO A 821 45.59 12.90 -23.12
CA PRO A 821 44.25 12.60 -22.65
C PRO A 821 44.15 11.17 -22.11
N ILE A 822 43.41 11.00 -21.02
CA ILE A 822 43.06 9.67 -20.50
C ILE A 822 41.74 9.23 -21.08
N HIS A 823 41.58 7.94 -21.29
CA HIS A 823 40.30 7.32 -21.60
C HIS A 823 39.71 6.73 -20.33
N VAL A 824 38.46 7.05 -20.03
CA VAL A 824 37.71 6.42 -18.95
C VAL A 824 36.34 6.00 -19.43
N SER A 825 35.89 4.85 -18.98
CA SER A 825 34.54 4.35 -19.23
C SER A 825 33.81 4.02 -17.94
N TYR A 826 32.49 4.15 -17.98
CA TYR A 826 31.58 3.74 -16.92
C TYR A 826 30.52 2.82 -17.54
N GLY A 827 30.27 1.67 -16.93
CA GLY A 827 29.35 0.67 -17.44
C GLY A 827 28.92 -0.34 -16.39
N PRO A 828 27.98 -1.23 -16.70
CA PRO A 828 27.34 -2.10 -15.71
C PRO A 828 28.30 -3.12 -15.08
N SER A 829 29.38 -3.49 -15.77
CA SER A 829 30.36 -4.47 -15.28
C SER A 829 31.23 -3.94 -14.14
N GLN A 830 31.53 -2.64 -14.13
CA GLN A 830 32.42 -2.01 -13.14
C GLN A 830 33.73 -2.79 -12.96
N ASP A 831 34.36 -3.21 -14.06
CA ASP A 831 35.56 -4.09 -14.05
C ASP A 831 36.77 -3.45 -13.34
N ARG A 832 36.78 -2.11 -13.18
CA ARG A 832 37.90 -1.30 -12.66
C ARG A 832 39.25 -1.65 -13.31
N GLN A 833 39.25 -2.01 -14.59
CA GLN A 833 40.46 -2.43 -15.27
C GLN A 833 41.33 -1.24 -15.66
N ILE A 834 42.59 -1.25 -15.23
CA ILE A 834 43.58 -0.22 -15.55
C ILE A 834 44.49 -0.73 -16.66
N VAL A 835 44.67 0.08 -17.70
CA VAL A 835 45.53 -0.20 -18.84
C VAL A 835 46.55 0.91 -19.00
N HIS A 836 47.82 0.59 -18.76
CA HIS A 836 48.92 1.48 -19.06
C HIS A 836 49.39 1.25 -20.51
N MET A 837 49.34 2.27 -21.34
CA MET A 837 49.81 2.23 -22.71
C MET A 837 51.31 2.52 -22.75
N VAL A 838 52.12 1.47 -22.92
CA VAL A 838 53.59 1.57 -22.88
C VAL A 838 54.17 1.51 -24.28
N ALA A 839 55.21 2.30 -24.57
CA ALA A 839 55.92 2.24 -25.84
C ALA A 839 56.59 0.87 -26.05
N GLY A 840 56.20 0.14 -27.09
CA GLY A 840 56.87 -1.08 -27.50
C GLY A 840 58.20 -0.82 -28.21
N LYS A 841 58.94 -1.90 -28.53
CA LYS A 841 60.27 -1.84 -29.19
C LYS A 841 60.32 -1.07 -30.52
N GLY A 842 59.17 -0.78 -31.14
CA GLY A 842 59.05 0.00 -32.39
C GLY A 842 58.36 1.36 -32.22
N GLY A 843 58.24 1.89 -31.01
CA GLY A 843 57.61 3.19 -30.72
C GLY A 843 56.06 3.18 -30.74
N ARG A 844 55.43 2.08 -31.15
CA ARG A 844 53.96 1.91 -31.07
C ARG A 844 53.56 1.60 -29.62
N LEU A 845 52.54 2.30 -29.12
CA LEU A 845 51.96 2.03 -27.80
C LEU A 845 51.28 0.65 -27.77
N VAL A 846 51.54 -0.11 -26.70
CA VAL A 846 50.98 -1.44 -26.45
C VAL A 846 50.23 -1.42 -25.11
N PRO A 847 48.99 -1.91 -25.04
CA PRO A 847 48.23 -1.95 -23.80
C PRO A 847 48.80 -2.99 -22.83
N ARG A 848 49.07 -2.59 -21.59
CA ARG A 848 49.46 -3.47 -20.48
C ARG A 848 48.46 -3.30 -19.34
N VAL A 849 47.74 -4.38 -19.02
CA VAL A 849 46.89 -4.41 -17.82
C VAL A 849 47.79 -4.42 -16.59
N VAL A 850 47.52 -3.52 -15.65
CA VAL A 850 48.31 -3.34 -14.42
C VAL A 850 47.42 -3.48 -13.19
N SER A 851 47.98 -3.93 -12.07
CA SER A 851 47.26 -3.93 -10.80
C SER A 851 47.16 -2.50 -10.25
N GLU A 852 46.13 -2.28 -9.43
CA GLU A 852 45.91 -1.00 -8.74
C GLU A 852 47.14 -0.57 -7.92
N GLU A 853 47.71 -1.48 -7.12
CA GLU A 853 48.94 -1.22 -6.36
C GLU A 853 50.12 -0.80 -7.24
N ALA A 854 50.31 -1.48 -8.38
CA ALA A 854 51.42 -1.19 -9.29
C ALA A 854 51.24 0.16 -10.00
N PHE A 855 50.00 0.54 -10.31
CA PHE A 855 49.70 1.81 -10.96
C PHE A 855 49.80 3.00 -9.97
N LEU A 856 49.35 2.82 -8.73
CA LEU A 856 49.52 3.81 -7.65
C LEU A 856 50.99 4.04 -7.28
N GLY A 857 51.86 3.04 -7.51
CA GLY A 857 53.30 3.16 -7.30
C GLY A 857 54.08 3.88 -8.41
N LEU A 858 53.43 4.33 -9.48
CA LEU A 858 54.09 5.11 -10.54
C LEU A 858 54.39 6.53 -10.05
N GLU A 859 55.65 6.96 -10.22
CA GLU A 859 56.11 8.33 -9.91
C GLU A 859 56.25 9.16 -11.19
N ARG A 860 55.97 10.46 -11.09
CA ARG A 860 56.10 11.43 -12.17
C ARG A 860 57.50 11.36 -12.80
N GLY A 861 57.57 11.14 -14.11
CA GLY A 861 58.83 11.07 -14.86
C GLY A 861 59.62 9.75 -14.80
N ARG A 862 59.10 8.68 -14.18
CA ARG A 862 59.73 7.33 -14.18
C ARG A 862 59.18 6.42 -15.30
N LEU A 863 59.11 6.92 -16.53
CA LEU A 863 58.54 6.17 -17.67
C LEU A 863 59.55 5.28 -18.43
N GLU A 864 60.83 5.21 -18.02
CA GLU A 864 61.87 4.52 -18.80
C GLU A 864 62.54 3.28 -18.16
N SER A 865 62.11 2.79 -16.99
CA SER A 865 62.85 1.67 -16.35
C SER A 865 61.99 0.59 -15.70
N MET A 866 61.16 -0.11 -16.48
CA MET A 866 60.76 -1.49 -16.18
C MET A 866 60.67 -2.31 -17.48
N GLY A 867 61.84 -2.66 -18.00
CA GLY A 867 62.01 -3.67 -19.06
C GLY A 867 62.08 -5.09 -18.49
#